data_AF-A0A158NGF7-F1
#
_entry.id   AF-A0A158NGF7-F1
#
_cell.length_a   1.000
_cell.length_b   1.000
_cell.length_c   1.000
_cell.angle_alpha   90.00
_cell.angle_beta   90.00
_cell.angle_gamma   90.00
#
_symmetry.space_group_name_H-M   'P 1'
#
loop_
_entity.id
_entity.type
_entity.pdbx_description
1 polymer ?
#
loop_
_entity_poly.entity_id
_entity_poly.type
_entity_poly.pdbx_seq_one_letter_code
_entity_poly.pdbx_strand_id
1 'polypeptide(L)'
;MRIAVEGCAHGELDIIYETIQEIEKIDGRKIDLLICCGDFQATRNLNDLKCMAISDKYKDMCTFYKYYSGEKKAPILTIFIGGNHEASNYLQELPYGGWVAPNIYYLGYAGVVQVAGIRIAGLSGIYKSRHWMQGHYEKPPYTDSTIRSVYHIRNIEVFRLKQLSGKIDIFLSHDWPAGVTKYGDEDILLKQKPFFKDDIESNTLGSPPCMELLERLYPSYWFSAHLHCKFAALVPEKGGARVTKFLALDKCLPKRKFLQVLEVRSQEDGPIQLNYDLEWLTILHLTNHLLSIKSSIHYMPGQYGGGRWTYTPTAKEKQTVYEKFGSNLRIPLNFTRTVKPYDPCDTNTRIEWPRLLINDQTTRFCRMLGIDDPSALLQIITNTMMDNSRSSELSMETSGEYMPESMDISFDEESVFSSTFEENSTHKYFVDNSPTNFSPKSDGDDSDNGDTSKSTLDGTVNSSNTETTEIADSASMDDSNEQTGCVQTEPNCKKFKRRNYSIYSKMDKLTIISVILFFLADISAIISISMPDWIITDVGGDTRLGLMWSCMTLYNRPQVCFKSQLESEWMIALVCIFIGCILITATVILLILSHWDRTVIPFARWVGFSAMILFCNAAVIFPMGFHINEIGGQPYQLPNSHQVGIAYILFVLALWITVISELFAGKVCLPHF
;
A
#
# COMPACT_ATOMS: atom_id res chain seq x y z
N MET A 1 30.10 17.06 10.05
CA MET A 1 28.95 16.54 10.83
C MET A 1 28.88 15.01 10.79
N ARG A 2 28.53 14.40 11.91
CA ARG A 2 28.10 12.99 12.04
C ARG A 2 26.58 12.90 11.92
N ILE A 3 26.09 12.21 10.90
CA ILE A 3 24.66 12.09 10.61
C ILE A 3 24.26 10.63 10.75
N ALA A 4 23.27 10.35 11.60
CA ALA A 4 22.58 9.07 11.61
C ALA A 4 21.46 9.10 10.58
N VAL A 5 21.42 8.11 9.71
CA VAL A 5 20.36 7.90 8.73
C VAL A 5 19.58 6.66 9.14
N GLU A 6 18.26 6.81 9.18
CA GLU A 6 17.30 5.78 9.53
C GLU A 6 16.39 5.46 8.34
N GLY A 7 16.11 4.16 8.15
CA GLY A 7 15.15 3.66 7.17
C GLY A 7 13.69 3.96 7.55
N CYS A 8 12.90 2.91 7.82
CA CYS A 8 11.52 3.06 8.29
C CYS A 8 11.47 3.01 9.82
N ALA A 9 10.99 4.08 10.46
CA ALA A 9 10.97 4.17 11.92
C ALA A 9 9.82 3.38 12.57
N HIS A 10 8.64 3.33 11.93
CA HIS A 10 7.41 2.73 12.43
C HIS A 10 7.05 3.11 13.88
N GLY A 11 7.31 4.36 14.27
CA GLY A 11 7.00 4.87 15.61
C GLY A 11 7.94 4.42 16.74
N GLU A 12 8.99 3.64 16.43
CA GLU A 12 9.99 3.12 17.38
C GLU A 12 11.06 4.15 17.77
N LEU A 13 10.64 5.39 18.05
CA LEU A 13 11.56 6.51 18.32
C LEU A 13 12.43 6.29 19.55
N ASP A 14 11.88 5.68 20.60
CA ASP A 14 12.64 5.32 21.81
C ASP A 14 13.83 4.42 21.44
N ILE A 15 13.59 3.35 20.66
CA ILE A 15 14.64 2.40 20.23
C ILE A 15 15.69 3.09 19.36
N ILE A 16 15.26 3.95 18.44
CA ILE A 16 16.17 4.69 17.55
C ILE A 16 17.09 5.60 18.37
N TYR A 17 16.53 6.40 19.28
CA TYR A 17 17.32 7.31 20.10
C TYR A 17 18.22 6.57 21.09
N GLU A 18 17.77 5.47 21.71
CA GLU A 18 18.60 4.61 22.56
C GLU A 18 19.77 4.00 21.78
N THR A 19 19.52 3.54 20.54
CA THR A 19 20.56 3.00 19.65
C THR A 19 21.61 4.06 19.32
N ILE A 20 21.18 5.29 19.00
CA ILE A 20 22.08 6.42 18.75
C ILE A 20 22.93 6.71 19.98
N GLN A 21 22.32 6.77 21.18
CA GLN A 21 23.06 7.00 22.42
C GLN A 21 24.11 5.91 22.68
N GLU A 22 23.79 4.65 22.39
CA GLU A 22 24.76 3.56 22.55
C GLU A 22 25.91 3.66 21.56
N ILE A 23 25.65 4.04 20.30
CA ILE A 23 26.69 4.32 19.32
C ILE A 23 27.58 5.48 19.78
N GLU A 24 27.00 6.56 20.31
CA GLU A 24 27.77 7.68 20.86
C GLU A 24 28.68 7.29 22.02
N LYS A 25 28.21 6.39 22.91
CA LYS A 25 29.02 5.88 24.02
C LYS A 25 30.19 5.03 23.52
N ILE A 26 29.95 4.15 22.55
CA ILE A 26 30.98 3.26 22.00
C ILE A 26 32.04 4.06 21.23
N ASP A 27 31.60 4.98 20.37
CA ASP A 27 32.50 5.75 19.51
C ASP A 27 33.17 6.93 20.23
N GLY A 28 32.66 7.33 21.40
CA GLY A 28 33.10 8.52 22.13
C GLY A 28 32.83 9.84 21.38
N ARG A 29 31.93 9.85 20.39
CA ARG A 29 31.66 10.99 19.51
C ARG A 29 30.15 11.17 19.32
N LYS A 30 29.68 12.40 19.50
CA LYS A 30 28.28 12.78 19.33
C LYS A 30 27.82 12.69 17.87
N ILE A 31 26.55 12.37 17.71
CA ILE A 31 25.83 12.43 16.43
C ILE A 31 25.11 13.78 16.40
N ASP A 32 25.23 14.48 15.29
CA ASP A 32 24.81 15.88 15.13
C ASP A 32 23.38 16.01 14.61
N LEU A 33 22.96 15.05 13.77
CA LEU A 33 21.66 15.03 13.11
C LEU A 33 21.17 13.60 12.93
N LEU A 34 19.88 13.37 13.16
CA LEU A 34 19.15 12.18 12.73
C LEU A 34 18.28 12.53 11.51
N ILE A 35 18.35 11.69 10.48
CA ILE A 35 17.49 11.76 9.29
C ILE A 35 16.68 10.47 9.19
N CYS A 36 15.35 10.56 9.13
CA CYS A 36 14.47 9.41 8.92
C CYS A 36 13.84 9.46 7.52
N CYS A 37 13.95 8.36 6.77
CA CYS A 37 13.51 8.28 5.37
C CYS A 37 12.02 7.94 5.19
N GLY A 38 11.21 8.02 6.26
CA GLY A 38 9.75 7.85 6.21
C GLY A 38 9.23 6.72 7.10
N ASP A 39 7.93 6.46 6.96
CA ASP A 39 7.14 5.67 7.90
C ASP A 39 7.46 6.08 9.35
N PHE A 40 7.47 7.39 9.60
CA PHE A 40 7.86 7.97 10.88
C PHE A 40 6.79 7.70 11.95
N GLN A 41 5.52 7.70 11.54
CA GLN A 41 4.35 7.51 12.40
C GLN A 41 4.26 8.58 13.51
N ALA A 42 4.14 9.84 13.10
CA ALA A 42 3.93 10.99 14.00
C ALA A 42 2.52 11.02 14.66
N THR A 43 2.10 9.93 15.31
CA THR A 43 0.77 9.78 15.92
C THR A 43 0.66 10.54 17.24
N ARG A 44 -0.17 11.59 17.30
CA ARG A 44 -0.37 12.37 18.54
C ARG A 44 -1.42 11.74 19.44
N ASN A 45 -2.46 11.14 18.87
CA ASN A 45 -3.57 10.50 19.57
C ASN A 45 -4.28 9.41 18.73
N LEU A 46 -5.35 8.84 19.29
CA LEU A 46 -6.15 7.79 18.64
C LEU A 46 -6.88 8.26 17.37
N ASN A 47 -7.15 9.56 17.21
CA ASN A 47 -7.75 10.10 15.98
C ASN A 47 -6.74 10.04 14.83
N ASP A 48 -5.49 10.42 15.08
CA ASP A 48 -4.42 10.29 14.10
C ASP A 48 -4.17 8.83 13.71
N LEU A 49 -4.26 7.91 14.69
CA LEU A 49 -4.12 6.47 14.43
C LEU A 49 -5.21 5.94 13.49
N LYS A 50 -6.43 6.49 13.53
CA LYS A 50 -7.50 6.18 12.55
C LYS A 50 -7.18 6.69 11.15
N CYS A 51 -6.42 7.78 11.04
CA CYS A 51 -5.98 8.38 9.78
C CYS A 51 -4.74 7.74 9.17
N MET A 52 -4.23 6.65 9.77
CA MET A 52 -3.11 5.89 9.24
C MET A 52 -3.61 4.73 8.37
N ALA A 53 -3.03 4.58 7.18
CA ALA A 53 -3.35 3.54 6.22
C ALA A 53 -2.75 2.16 6.58
N ILE A 54 -3.12 1.66 7.77
CA ILE A 54 -2.74 0.34 8.27
C ILE A 54 -4.01 -0.42 8.63
N SER A 55 -4.00 -1.75 8.47
CA SER A 55 -5.08 -2.60 8.97
C SER A 55 -5.20 -2.48 10.50
N ASP A 56 -6.42 -2.35 11.03
CA ASP A 56 -6.63 -2.07 12.47
C ASP A 56 -5.91 -3.02 13.43
N LYS A 57 -5.68 -4.28 13.04
CA LYS A 57 -4.92 -5.27 13.84
C LYS A 57 -3.44 -4.93 14.07
N TYR A 58 -2.88 -4.03 13.27
CA TYR A 58 -1.47 -3.63 13.32
C TYR A 58 -1.28 -2.18 13.73
N LYS A 59 -2.38 -1.45 14.00
CA LYS A 59 -2.29 -0.08 14.52
C LYS A 59 -1.77 -0.12 15.94
N ASP A 60 -0.70 0.62 16.17
CA ASP A 60 -0.10 0.83 17.49
C ASP A 60 0.14 2.32 17.69
N MET A 61 -0.11 2.80 18.91
CA MET A 61 0.10 4.20 19.28
C MET A 61 1.61 4.53 19.38
N CYS A 62 2.45 3.51 19.62
CA CYS A 62 3.90 3.63 19.76
C CYS A 62 4.29 4.75 20.75
N THR A 63 5.31 5.56 20.43
CA THR A 63 5.93 6.48 21.41
C THR A 63 5.93 7.95 21.00
N PHE A 64 5.58 8.31 19.76
CA PHE A 64 5.65 9.70 19.30
C PHE A 64 4.83 10.68 20.15
N TYR A 65 3.65 10.27 20.62
CA TYR A 65 2.80 11.13 21.46
C TYR A 65 3.50 11.66 22.71
N LYS A 66 4.51 10.95 23.24
CA LYS A 66 5.32 11.38 24.40
C LYS A 66 6.23 12.55 24.06
N TYR A 67 6.76 12.57 22.85
CA TYR A 67 7.57 13.68 22.33
C TYR A 67 6.70 14.89 22.01
N TYR A 68 5.53 14.65 21.43
CA TYR A 68 4.53 15.68 21.15
C TYR A 68 3.93 16.30 22.43
N SER A 69 3.69 15.49 23.47
CA SER A 69 3.12 15.95 24.75
C SER A 69 4.12 16.75 25.58
N GLY A 70 5.42 16.46 25.42
CA GLY A 70 6.52 17.00 26.21
C GLY A 70 6.99 16.10 27.34
N GLU A 71 6.43 14.89 27.49
CA GLU A 71 6.91 13.86 28.42
C GLU A 71 8.36 13.46 28.11
N LYS A 72 8.70 13.37 26.83
CA LYS A 72 10.05 13.13 26.33
C LYS A 72 10.51 14.28 25.43
N LYS A 73 11.82 14.46 25.33
CA LYS A 73 12.46 15.40 24.40
C LYS A 73 13.38 14.62 23.46
N ALA A 74 13.32 14.92 22.17
CA ALA A 74 14.23 14.31 21.21
C ALA A 74 15.68 14.78 21.52
N PRO A 75 16.61 13.86 21.80
CA PRO A 75 17.97 14.21 22.26
C PRO A 75 18.84 14.83 21.17
N ILE A 76 18.43 14.69 19.91
CA ILE A 76 19.15 15.11 18.71
C ILE A 76 18.17 15.72 17.71
N LEU A 77 18.62 16.72 16.96
CA LEU A 77 17.82 17.27 15.86
C LEU A 77 17.45 16.14 14.92
N THR A 78 16.15 15.98 14.71
CA THR A 78 15.59 14.90 13.89
C THR A 78 14.84 15.50 12.72
N ILE A 79 15.24 15.17 11.49
CA ILE A 79 14.55 15.58 10.26
C ILE A 79 13.95 14.33 9.62
N PHE A 80 12.72 14.42 9.13
CA PHE A 80 12.10 13.30 8.43
C PHE A 80 11.22 13.74 7.25
N ILE A 81 11.03 12.80 6.32
CA ILE A 81 10.00 12.84 5.27
C ILE A 81 8.90 11.84 5.61
N GLY A 82 7.72 11.96 5.00
CA GLY A 82 6.63 11.01 5.19
C GLY A 82 6.80 9.76 4.33
N GLY A 83 6.36 8.61 4.82
CA GLY A 83 6.17 7.37 4.05
C GLY A 83 4.70 7.10 3.74
N ASN A 84 4.31 5.82 3.71
CA ASN A 84 2.93 5.37 3.50
C ASN A 84 2.20 5.02 4.82
N HIS A 85 2.94 4.82 5.91
CA HIS A 85 2.40 4.57 7.24
C HIS A 85 2.56 5.81 8.11
N GLU A 86 1.67 6.78 7.91
CA GLU A 86 1.75 8.06 8.61
C GLU A 86 0.44 8.46 9.26
N ALA A 87 0.53 9.29 10.30
CA ALA A 87 -0.57 10.13 10.75
C ALA A 87 -0.86 11.18 9.66
N SER A 88 -1.52 10.75 8.58
CA SER A 88 -1.63 11.53 7.33
C SER A 88 -2.35 12.85 7.54
N ASN A 89 -3.34 12.89 8.44
CA ASN A 89 -4.01 14.12 8.85
C ASN A 89 -3.05 15.11 9.50
N TYR A 90 -2.14 14.65 10.36
CA TYR A 90 -1.19 15.55 11.01
C TYR A 90 -0.13 16.06 10.02
N LEU A 91 0.42 15.20 9.15
CA LEU A 91 1.38 15.64 8.15
C LEU A 91 0.75 16.59 7.12
N GLN A 92 -0.54 16.41 6.81
CA GLN A 92 -1.32 17.31 5.95
C GLN A 92 -1.52 18.72 6.56
N GLU A 93 -1.40 18.87 7.88
CA GLU A 93 -1.38 20.20 8.53
C GLU A 93 -0.10 20.99 8.18
N LEU A 94 0.97 20.31 7.71
CA LEU A 94 2.31 20.86 7.50
C LEU A 94 2.86 20.58 6.07
N PRO A 95 2.14 20.97 5.00
CA PRO A 95 2.51 20.61 3.62
C PRO A 95 3.85 21.20 3.17
N TYR A 96 4.27 22.33 3.76
CA TYR A 96 5.55 23.00 3.50
C TYR A 96 6.62 22.71 4.58
N GLY A 97 6.36 21.74 5.46
CA GLY A 97 7.22 21.36 6.57
C GLY A 97 6.99 22.19 7.84
N GLY A 98 7.48 21.67 8.96
CA GLY A 98 7.33 22.30 10.27
C GLY A 98 7.72 21.39 11.42
N TRP A 99 7.74 21.95 12.63
CA TRP A 99 8.02 21.19 13.84
C TRP A 99 6.81 20.34 14.21
N VAL A 100 6.97 19.03 14.26
CA VAL A 100 5.91 18.10 14.70
C VAL A 100 5.98 17.83 16.21
N ALA A 101 7.15 18.08 16.80
CA ALA A 101 7.45 18.07 18.23
C ALA A 101 8.74 18.89 18.44
N PRO A 102 9.10 19.27 19.68
CA PRO A 102 10.37 19.95 19.92
C PRO A 102 11.55 19.12 19.40
N ASN A 103 12.39 19.74 18.57
CA ASN A 103 13.59 19.13 17.97
C ASN A 103 13.31 18.02 16.91
N ILE A 104 12.05 17.88 16.46
CA ILE A 104 11.65 16.95 15.38
C ILE A 104 10.95 17.75 14.26
N TYR A 105 11.57 17.79 13.08
CA TYR A 105 11.14 18.59 11.94
C TYR A 105 10.71 17.72 10.76
N TYR A 106 9.48 17.94 10.28
CA TYR A 106 8.96 17.35 9.05
C TYR A 106 9.31 18.24 7.85
N LEU A 107 9.81 17.67 6.75
CA LEU A 107 10.16 18.43 5.55
C LEU A 107 8.96 18.90 4.71
N GLY A 108 7.75 18.40 4.96
CA GLY A 108 6.59 18.66 4.11
C GLY A 108 6.42 17.63 3.00
N TYR A 109 5.48 17.85 2.09
CA TYR A 109 5.27 17.00 0.92
C TYR A 109 6.53 16.93 0.05
N ALA A 110 7.18 18.07 -0.11
CA ALA A 110 8.57 18.18 -0.50
C ALA A 110 9.18 19.42 0.16
N GLY A 111 10.49 19.39 0.40
CA GLY A 111 11.17 20.48 1.08
C GLY A 111 12.66 20.49 0.83
N VAL A 112 13.27 21.68 0.95
CA VAL A 112 14.73 21.83 1.01
C VAL A 112 15.08 22.72 2.20
N VAL A 113 15.99 22.23 3.03
CA VAL A 113 16.49 22.92 4.23
C VAL A 113 18.01 22.86 4.26
N GLN A 114 18.62 23.68 5.11
CA GLN A 114 20.05 23.69 5.33
C GLN A 114 20.36 23.45 6.81
N VAL A 115 21.35 22.59 7.07
CA VAL A 115 21.85 22.29 8.42
C VAL A 115 23.37 22.42 8.40
N ALA A 116 23.90 23.45 9.08
CA ALA A 116 25.34 23.77 9.11
C ALA A 116 26.03 23.71 7.72
N GLY A 117 25.42 24.38 6.75
CA GLY A 117 25.86 24.42 5.35
C GLY A 117 25.60 23.15 4.52
N ILE A 118 25.03 22.09 5.09
CA ILE A 118 24.60 20.88 4.33
C ILE A 118 23.19 21.12 3.80
N ARG A 119 23.02 21.02 2.48
CA ARG A 119 21.73 21.19 1.83
C ARG A 119 21.01 19.86 1.70
N ILE A 120 19.84 19.75 2.33
CA ILE A 120 19.04 18.53 2.42
C ILE A 120 17.71 18.77 1.70
N ALA A 121 17.47 18.01 0.63
CA ALA A 121 16.19 17.98 -0.08
C ALA A 121 15.43 16.69 0.26
N GLY A 122 14.10 16.73 0.21
CA GLY A 122 13.28 15.57 0.48
C GLY A 122 11.98 15.56 -0.31
N LEU A 123 11.53 14.36 -0.66
CA LEU A 123 10.24 14.07 -1.26
C LEU A 123 9.50 13.03 -0.42
N SER A 124 8.38 13.41 0.19
CA SER A 124 7.55 12.53 1.00
C SER A 124 6.63 11.66 0.14
N GLY A 125 6.32 10.48 0.63
CA GLY A 125 5.32 9.58 0.06
C GLY A 125 5.87 8.51 -0.88
N ILE A 126 4.93 7.79 -1.50
CA ILE A 126 5.21 6.72 -2.48
C ILE A 126 4.57 7.03 -3.83
N TYR A 127 5.10 6.46 -4.90
CA TYR A 127 4.59 6.75 -6.24
C TYR A 127 3.40 5.86 -6.61
N LYS A 128 2.32 6.46 -7.12
CA LYS A 128 1.24 5.77 -7.85
C LYS A 128 0.77 6.62 -9.03
N SER A 129 0.85 6.03 -10.22
CA SER A 129 0.53 6.69 -11.50
C SER A 129 -0.87 7.31 -11.54
N ARG A 130 -1.87 6.66 -10.94
CA ARG A 130 -3.27 7.13 -10.94
C ARG A 130 -3.45 8.51 -10.29
N HIS A 131 -2.69 8.84 -9.25
CA HIS A 131 -2.83 10.10 -8.53
C HIS A 131 -1.76 11.13 -8.90
N TRP A 132 -0.74 10.73 -9.66
CA TRP A 132 0.40 11.56 -10.05
C TRP A 132 0.01 12.94 -10.60
N MET A 133 -1.00 12.97 -11.48
CA MET A 133 -1.45 14.19 -12.15
C MET A 133 -2.57 14.93 -11.40
N GLN A 134 -2.92 14.55 -10.17
CA GLN A 134 -4.01 15.17 -9.42
C GLN A 134 -3.50 16.25 -8.47
N GLY A 135 -4.39 17.09 -7.95
CA GLY A 135 -4.12 17.92 -6.79
C GLY A 135 -4.18 17.14 -5.48
N HIS A 136 -3.93 17.83 -4.36
CA HIS A 136 -4.15 17.31 -3.01
C HIS A 136 -5.57 17.64 -2.56
N TYR A 137 -6.51 16.74 -2.82
CA TYR A 137 -7.94 16.93 -2.56
C TYR A 137 -8.45 16.21 -1.31
N GLU A 138 -7.62 15.34 -0.75
CA GLU A 138 -7.93 14.49 0.39
C GLU A 138 -8.12 15.32 1.64
N LYS A 139 -9.06 14.92 2.50
CA LYS A 139 -9.26 15.52 3.82
C LYS A 139 -9.93 14.54 4.77
N PRO A 140 -9.72 14.66 6.09
CA PRO A 140 -10.48 13.91 7.08
C PRO A 140 -11.98 14.31 7.10
N PRO A 141 -12.91 13.37 7.35
CA PRO A 141 -12.67 11.92 7.50
C PRO A 141 -12.33 11.29 6.15
N TYR A 142 -11.26 10.49 6.12
CA TYR A 142 -10.83 9.80 4.91
C TYR A 142 -11.70 8.57 4.63
N THR A 143 -11.99 8.34 3.36
CA THR A 143 -12.41 7.04 2.82
C THR A 143 -11.22 6.10 2.69
N ASP A 144 -11.48 4.81 2.49
CA ASP A 144 -10.46 3.79 2.19
C ASP A 144 -9.57 4.15 1.00
N SER A 145 -10.09 4.88 0.01
CA SER A 145 -9.30 5.34 -1.12
C SER A 145 -8.44 6.55 -0.74
N THR A 146 -9.04 7.55 -0.09
CA THR A 146 -8.36 8.83 0.21
C THR A 146 -7.31 8.71 1.29
N ILE A 147 -7.46 7.77 2.23
CA ILE A 147 -6.43 7.50 3.24
C ILE A 147 -5.14 6.95 2.62
N ARG A 148 -5.24 6.38 1.41
CA ARG A 148 -4.09 5.91 0.62
C ARG A 148 -3.56 7.00 -0.30
N SER A 149 -4.45 7.73 -0.98
CA SER A 149 -4.05 8.72 -1.96
C SER A 149 -3.35 9.95 -1.35
N VAL A 150 -3.63 10.27 -0.08
CA VAL A 150 -3.06 11.43 0.64
C VAL A 150 -1.53 11.41 0.76
N TYR A 151 -0.90 10.23 0.81
CA TYR A 151 0.57 10.11 0.86
C TYR A 151 1.19 9.73 -0.49
N HIS A 152 0.41 9.70 -1.59
CA HIS A 152 1.00 9.47 -2.91
C HIS A 152 1.69 10.76 -3.41
N ILE A 153 2.81 10.60 -4.11
CA ILE A 153 3.53 11.73 -4.72
C ILE A 153 2.68 12.37 -5.82
N ARG A 154 2.68 13.72 -5.91
CA ARG A 154 2.08 14.46 -7.04
C ARG A 154 3.16 15.08 -7.94
N ASN A 155 2.75 15.41 -9.16
CA ASN A 155 3.64 15.99 -10.16
C ASN A 155 4.15 17.39 -9.78
N ILE A 156 3.42 18.16 -8.97
CA ILE A 156 3.79 19.52 -8.57
C ILE A 156 5.04 19.54 -7.68
N GLU A 157 5.18 18.64 -6.69
CA GLU A 157 6.37 18.59 -5.85
C GLU A 157 7.61 18.25 -6.67
N VAL A 158 7.50 17.27 -7.58
CA VAL A 158 8.60 16.88 -8.47
C VAL A 158 8.93 17.98 -9.46
N PHE A 159 7.91 18.65 -10.03
CA PHE A 159 8.12 19.81 -10.89
C PHE A 159 8.91 20.90 -10.18
N ARG A 160 8.57 21.23 -8.94
CA ARG A 160 9.27 22.22 -8.11
C ARG A 160 10.71 21.81 -7.82
N LEU A 161 10.94 20.56 -7.41
CA LEU A 161 12.28 20.04 -7.11
C LEU A 161 13.19 20.03 -8.35
N LYS A 162 12.65 19.80 -9.55
CA LYS A 162 13.40 19.87 -10.83
C LYS A 162 13.92 21.29 -11.17
N GLN A 163 13.40 22.33 -10.53
CA GLN A 163 13.80 23.73 -10.77
C GLN A 163 15.06 24.12 -9.99
N LEU A 164 15.49 23.30 -9.04
CA LEU A 164 16.71 23.54 -8.27
C LEU A 164 17.93 23.55 -9.19
N SER A 165 18.83 24.52 -8.99
CA SER A 165 20.07 24.65 -9.77
C SER A 165 21.34 24.46 -8.95
N GLY A 166 21.29 24.71 -7.63
CA GLY A 166 22.44 24.53 -6.74
C GLY A 166 22.74 23.05 -6.43
N LYS A 167 23.97 22.80 -5.95
CA LYS A 167 24.38 21.49 -5.43
C LYS A 167 23.43 21.05 -4.30
N ILE A 168 23.07 19.77 -4.30
CA ILE A 168 22.36 19.11 -3.19
C ILE A 168 23.31 18.09 -2.57
N ASP A 169 23.48 18.15 -1.26
CA ASP A 169 24.35 17.23 -0.55
C ASP A 169 23.62 15.93 -0.24
N ILE A 170 22.39 16.02 0.27
CA ILE A 170 21.57 14.88 0.65
C ILE A 170 20.18 15.03 0.03
N PHE A 171 19.70 13.97 -0.61
CA PHE A 171 18.31 13.87 -1.07
C PHE A 171 17.63 12.69 -0.39
N LEU A 172 16.39 12.88 0.06
CA LEU A 172 15.58 11.89 0.75
C LEU A 172 14.35 11.51 -0.09
N SER A 173 14.07 10.22 -0.20
CA SER A 173 12.78 9.73 -0.70
C SER A 173 12.39 8.47 0.06
N HIS A 174 11.10 8.25 0.32
CA HIS A 174 10.70 7.01 0.99
C HIS A 174 10.85 5.81 0.06
N ASP A 175 10.19 5.90 -1.11
CA ASP A 175 10.37 4.97 -2.22
C ASP A 175 11.76 5.09 -2.86
N TRP A 176 12.26 3.97 -3.38
CA TRP A 176 13.54 3.94 -4.10
C TRP A 176 13.40 4.58 -5.48
N PRO A 177 14.44 5.21 -6.04
CA PRO A 177 14.48 5.56 -7.46
C PRO A 177 14.31 4.30 -8.33
N ALA A 178 13.38 4.32 -9.28
CA ALA A 178 13.11 3.16 -10.13
C ALA A 178 14.36 2.76 -10.95
N GLY A 179 14.71 1.47 -10.92
CA GLY A 179 15.87 0.92 -11.62
C GLY A 179 17.23 1.15 -10.92
N VAL A 180 17.24 1.70 -9.70
CA VAL A 180 18.50 1.92 -8.94
C VAL A 180 19.26 0.63 -8.62
N THR A 181 18.59 -0.52 -8.65
CA THR A 181 19.18 -1.85 -8.39
C THR A 181 20.32 -2.18 -9.35
N LYS A 182 20.23 -1.68 -10.61
CA LYS A 182 21.23 -1.87 -11.66
C LYS A 182 22.59 -1.21 -11.37
N TYR A 183 22.64 -0.35 -10.35
CA TYR A 183 23.84 0.39 -9.93
C TYR A 183 24.47 -0.17 -8.63
N GLY A 184 23.96 -1.30 -8.13
CA GLY A 184 24.48 -2.01 -6.97
C GLY A 184 24.54 -3.51 -7.20
N ASP A 185 24.64 -4.28 -6.12
CA ASP A 185 24.69 -5.76 -6.19
C ASP A 185 23.27 -6.36 -6.22
N GLU A 186 22.70 -6.40 -7.42
CA GLU A 186 21.36 -6.92 -7.66
C GLU A 186 21.23 -8.42 -7.34
N ASP A 187 22.30 -9.20 -7.56
CA ASP A 187 22.32 -10.63 -7.25
C ASP A 187 22.18 -10.89 -5.74
N ILE A 188 22.90 -10.14 -4.91
CA ILE A 188 22.76 -10.22 -3.45
C ILE A 188 21.36 -9.76 -3.02
N LEU A 189 20.82 -8.71 -3.63
CA LEU A 189 19.46 -8.24 -3.34
C LEU A 189 18.43 -9.34 -3.63
N LEU A 190 18.49 -9.96 -4.82
CA LEU A 190 17.57 -11.02 -5.24
C LEU A 190 17.74 -12.30 -4.41
N LYS A 191 18.95 -12.62 -3.93
CA LYS A 191 19.14 -13.70 -2.95
C LYS A 191 18.39 -13.44 -1.64
N GLN A 192 18.36 -12.19 -1.18
CA GLN A 192 17.66 -11.81 0.06
C GLN A 192 16.15 -11.61 -0.16
N LYS A 193 15.75 -11.15 -1.34
CA LYS A 193 14.39 -10.77 -1.72
C LYS A 193 14.05 -11.29 -3.11
N PRO A 194 13.87 -12.62 -3.29
CA PRO A 194 13.66 -13.22 -4.62
C PRO A 194 12.43 -12.69 -5.35
N PHE A 195 11.42 -12.25 -4.60
CA PHE A 195 10.16 -11.71 -5.14
C PHE A 195 10.32 -10.33 -5.80
N PHE A 196 11.46 -9.66 -5.68
CA PHE A 196 11.73 -8.43 -6.44
C PHE A 196 12.11 -8.69 -7.90
N LYS A 197 12.35 -9.95 -8.29
CA LYS A 197 12.84 -10.28 -9.64
C LYS A 197 11.95 -9.72 -10.74
N ASP A 198 10.65 -10.03 -10.70
CA ASP A 198 9.71 -9.62 -11.74
C ASP A 198 9.55 -8.09 -11.78
N ASP A 199 9.54 -7.44 -10.61
CA ASP A 199 9.42 -5.98 -10.49
C ASP A 199 10.67 -5.25 -11.01
N ILE A 200 11.86 -5.83 -10.81
CA ILE A 200 13.13 -5.31 -11.32
C ILE A 200 13.21 -5.49 -12.84
N GLU A 201 12.88 -6.69 -13.34
CA GLU A 201 12.88 -7.00 -14.78
C GLU A 201 11.91 -6.12 -15.56
N SER A 202 10.72 -5.88 -14.99
CA SER A 202 9.70 -4.98 -15.56
C SER A 202 9.95 -3.48 -15.29
N ASN A 203 10.99 -3.14 -14.54
CA ASN A 203 11.33 -1.77 -14.11
C ASN A 203 10.17 -1.05 -13.38
N THR A 204 9.42 -1.80 -12.58
CA THR A 204 8.30 -1.32 -11.76
C THR A 204 8.64 -1.20 -10.28
N LEU A 205 9.79 -1.75 -9.83
CA LEU A 205 10.29 -1.55 -8.47
C LEU A 205 10.75 -0.10 -8.25
N GLY A 206 10.06 0.61 -7.36
CA GLY A 206 10.38 1.98 -6.96
C GLY A 206 9.62 3.06 -7.75
N SER A 207 10.10 4.29 -7.65
CA SER A 207 9.47 5.51 -8.13
C SER A 207 10.20 6.07 -9.35
N PRO A 208 9.57 6.08 -10.54
CA PRO A 208 10.12 6.74 -11.72
C PRO A 208 10.38 8.24 -11.51
N PRO A 209 9.50 9.02 -10.84
CA PRO A 209 9.81 10.41 -10.52
C PRO A 209 11.03 10.61 -9.62
N CYS A 210 11.30 9.67 -8.70
CA CYS A 210 12.52 9.73 -7.90
C CYS A 210 13.78 9.53 -8.76
N MET A 211 13.73 8.61 -9.74
CA MET A 211 14.86 8.44 -10.67
C MET A 211 15.05 9.68 -11.56
N GLU A 212 13.97 10.27 -12.04
CA GLU A 212 14.02 11.53 -12.80
C GLU A 212 14.69 12.66 -11.98
N LEU A 213 14.35 12.78 -10.70
CA LEU A 213 14.98 13.75 -9.80
C LEU A 213 16.45 13.43 -9.53
N LEU A 214 16.80 12.16 -9.35
CA LEU A 214 18.19 11.72 -9.18
C LEU A 214 19.02 12.11 -10.39
N GLU A 215 18.56 11.79 -11.60
CA GLU A 215 19.26 12.12 -12.84
C GLU A 215 19.25 13.62 -13.17
N ARG A 216 18.31 14.40 -12.62
CA ARG A 216 18.30 15.85 -12.79
C ARG A 216 19.29 16.54 -11.86
N LEU A 217 19.38 16.10 -10.62
CA LEU A 217 20.04 16.83 -9.54
C LEU A 217 21.42 16.25 -9.19
N TYR A 218 21.60 14.93 -9.33
CA TYR A 218 22.78 14.16 -8.92
C TYR A 218 23.33 14.61 -7.55
N PRO A 219 22.55 14.43 -6.46
CA PRO A 219 22.98 14.79 -5.11
C PRO A 219 24.18 13.94 -4.68
N SER A 220 24.95 14.39 -3.69
CA SER A 220 26.10 13.60 -3.20
C SER A 220 25.65 12.28 -2.56
N TYR A 221 24.53 12.32 -1.84
CA TYR A 221 23.89 11.18 -1.20
C TYR A 221 22.40 11.14 -1.55
N TRP A 222 21.89 9.93 -1.77
CA TRP A 222 20.45 9.67 -1.86
C TRP A 222 20.08 8.59 -0.85
N PHE A 223 19.16 8.91 0.07
CA PHE A 223 18.70 7.98 1.10
C PHE A 223 17.24 7.57 0.90
N SER A 224 16.98 6.26 1.01
CA SER A 224 15.63 5.70 0.88
C SER A 224 15.31 4.59 1.88
N ALA A 225 14.03 4.20 1.93
CA ALA A 225 13.53 3.17 2.84
C ALA A 225 12.49 2.27 2.14
N HIS A 226 11.33 2.04 2.76
CA HIS A 226 10.16 1.32 2.23
C HIS A 226 10.33 -0.20 1.99
N LEU A 227 11.36 -0.62 1.26
CA LEU A 227 11.53 -2.02 0.80
C LEU A 227 12.09 -2.98 1.88
N HIS A 228 12.32 -2.49 3.10
CA HIS A 228 12.75 -3.27 4.26
C HIS A 228 13.96 -4.17 3.98
N CYS A 229 15.00 -3.56 3.42
CA CYS A 229 16.32 -4.16 3.24
C CYS A 229 17.37 -3.07 3.09
N LYS A 230 18.61 -3.39 3.47
CA LYS A 230 19.75 -2.53 3.19
C LYS A 230 20.26 -2.78 1.78
N PHE A 231 20.41 -1.71 1.00
CA PHE A 231 21.01 -1.77 -0.33
C PHE A 231 21.83 -0.51 -0.58
N ALA A 232 22.97 -0.67 -1.26
CA ALA A 232 23.85 0.43 -1.60
C ALA A 232 24.19 0.37 -3.08
N ALA A 233 24.23 1.54 -3.72
CA ALA A 233 24.51 1.67 -5.14
C ALA A 233 25.28 2.96 -5.43
N LEU A 234 26.01 2.99 -6.54
CA LEU A 234 26.72 4.15 -7.03
C LEU A 234 26.15 4.54 -8.39
N VAL A 235 25.43 5.66 -8.45
CA VAL A 235 24.79 6.12 -9.69
C VAL A 235 25.66 7.22 -10.31
N PRO A 236 26.39 6.92 -11.41
CA PRO A 236 27.21 7.92 -12.09
C PRO A 236 26.34 8.90 -12.89
N GLU A 237 26.81 10.15 -12.96
CA GLU A 237 26.25 11.16 -13.84
C GLU A 237 26.46 10.80 -15.31
N LYS A 238 25.39 10.86 -16.11
CA LYS A 238 25.45 10.58 -17.54
C LYS A 238 26.33 11.63 -18.22
N GLY A 239 27.50 11.22 -18.71
CA GLY A 239 28.47 12.11 -19.37
C GLY A 239 29.16 13.12 -18.44
N GLY A 240 29.04 12.94 -17.12
CA GLY A 240 29.66 13.81 -16.12
C GLY A 240 30.58 13.06 -15.16
N ALA A 241 31.14 13.80 -14.21
CA ALA A 241 32.10 13.28 -13.23
C ALA A 241 31.47 13.03 -11.85
N ARG A 242 30.21 13.44 -11.63
CA ARG A 242 29.53 13.26 -10.33
C ARG A 242 29.08 11.82 -10.16
N VAL A 243 29.04 11.36 -8.91
CA VAL A 243 28.50 10.06 -8.53
C VAL A 243 27.62 10.26 -7.31
N THR A 244 26.36 9.84 -7.40
CA THR A 244 25.42 9.81 -6.26
C THR A 244 25.59 8.51 -5.50
N LYS A 245 25.85 8.62 -4.19
CA LYS A 245 25.89 7.47 -3.29
C LYS A 245 24.48 7.15 -2.80
N PHE A 246 23.88 6.11 -3.35
CA PHE A 246 22.57 5.64 -2.92
C PHE A 246 22.71 4.69 -1.74
N LEU A 247 21.88 4.88 -0.71
CA LEU A 247 21.77 3.96 0.41
C LEU A 247 20.29 3.84 0.82
N ALA A 248 19.78 2.62 0.78
CA ALA A 248 18.52 2.26 1.39
C ALA A 248 18.75 1.47 2.68
N LEU A 249 17.85 1.63 3.65
CA LEU A 249 17.92 0.98 4.95
C LEU A 249 16.64 0.23 5.30
N ASP A 250 16.77 -0.73 6.20
CA ASP A 250 15.67 -1.58 6.67
C ASP A 250 14.79 -0.83 7.70
N LYS A 251 13.73 -1.47 8.18
CA LYS A 251 12.91 -0.96 9.29
C LYS A 251 13.52 -1.25 10.66
N CYS A 252 13.22 -0.40 11.63
CA CYS A 252 13.64 -0.54 13.03
C CYS A 252 13.11 -1.84 13.66
N LEU A 253 13.89 -2.92 13.53
CA LEU A 253 13.59 -4.24 14.08
C LEU A 253 14.87 -4.94 14.53
N PRO A 254 14.77 -5.88 15.49
CA PRO A 254 15.93 -6.62 15.97
C PRO A 254 16.72 -7.29 14.83
N LYS A 255 18.05 -7.14 14.88
CA LYS A 255 19.02 -7.70 13.91
C LYS A 255 18.86 -7.21 12.47
N ARG A 256 18.08 -6.15 12.24
CA ARG A 256 17.99 -5.48 10.93
C ARG A 256 18.99 -4.34 10.83
N LYS A 257 19.31 -3.96 9.60
CA LYS A 257 20.23 -2.85 9.29
C LYS A 257 19.42 -1.58 9.02
N PHE A 258 18.77 -1.08 10.07
CA PHE A 258 17.83 0.04 10.00
C PHE A 258 18.51 1.41 10.08
N LEU A 259 19.61 1.49 10.83
CA LEU A 259 20.35 2.71 11.07
C LEU A 259 21.80 2.64 10.53
N GLN A 260 22.29 3.74 9.97
CA GLN A 260 23.69 3.89 9.57
C GLN A 260 24.20 5.30 9.89
N VAL A 261 25.37 5.39 10.53
CA VAL A 261 26.05 6.66 10.80
C VAL A 261 27.05 6.96 9.69
N LEU A 262 27.02 8.21 9.22
CA LEU A 262 27.85 8.72 8.13
C LEU A 262 28.53 10.02 8.55
N GLU A 263 29.74 10.24 8.04
CA GLU A 263 30.41 11.54 8.16
C GLU A 263 30.23 12.33 6.87
N VAL A 264 29.60 13.50 7.00
CA VAL A 264 29.40 14.44 5.89
C VAL A 264 30.15 15.72 6.24
N ARG A 265 30.97 16.21 5.29
CA ARG A 265 31.72 17.45 5.46
C ARG A 265 30.73 18.61 5.52
N SER A 266 30.67 19.30 6.66
CA SER A 266 29.96 20.57 6.82
C SER A 266 30.87 21.72 6.36
N GLN A 267 30.25 22.81 5.88
CA GLN A 267 30.96 24.01 5.46
C GLN A 267 31.14 25.02 6.61
N GLU A 268 30.45 24.80 7.72
CA GLU A 268 30.41 25.70 8.87
C GLU A 268 30.79 24.97 10.16
N ASP A 269 31.62 25.63 10.99
CA ASP A 269 32.02 25.17 12.33
C ASP A 269 31.13 25.76 13.45
N GLY A 270 29.92 26.21 13.09
CA GLY A 270 28.96 26.86 14.00
C GLY A 270 28.02 25.89 14.72
N PRO A 271 27.13 26.42 15.60
CA PRO A 271 26.07 25.63 16.20
C PRO A 271 25.15 25.05 15.13
N ILE A 272 24.74 23.79 15.29
CA ILE A 272 23.83 23.10 14.38
C ILE A 272 22.47 23.81 14.43
N GLN A 273 22.13 24.52 13.36
CA GLN A 273 20.87 25.24 13.21
C GLN A 273 20.20 24.85 11.90
N LEU A 274 18.87 24.84 11.93
CA LEU A 274 18.04 24.55 10.77
C LEU A 274 17.63 25.87 10.11
N ASN A 275 17.92 25.99 8.82
CA ASN A 275 17.59 27.15 8.00
C ASN A 275 16.74 26.75 6.79
N TYR A 276 15.84 27.64 6.37
CA TYR A 276 15.15 27.53 5.09
C TYR A 276 16.14 27.69 3.94
N ASP A 277 15.90 26.96 2.85
CA ASP A 277 16.65 27.13 1.62
C ASP A 277 16.03 28.25 0.76
N LEU A 278 16.81 29.31 0.47
CA LEU A 278 16.30 30.48 -0.26
C LEU A 278 15.81 30.16 -1.67
N GLU A 279 16.50 29.26 -2.38
CA GLU A 279 16.10 28.86 -3.72
C GLU A 279 14.77 28.11 -3.68
N TRP A 280 14.60 27.18 -2.74
CA TRP A 280 13.33 26.48 -2.53
C TRP A 280 12.18 27.40 -2.16
N LEU A 281 12.38 28.33 -1.22
CA LEU A 281 11.36 29.33 -0.88
C LEU A 281 10.92 30.14 -2.10
N THR A 282 11.89 30.51 -2.95
CA THR A 282 11.60 31.28 -4.15
C THR A 282 10.85 30.45 -5.19
N ILE A 283 11.20 29.17 -5.35
CA ILE A 283 10.45 28.25 -6.22
C ILE A 283 9.01 28.10 -5.73
N LEU A 284 8.79 27.92 -4.42
CA LEU A 284 7.45 27.85 -3.84
C LEU A 284 6.63 29.12 -4.13
N HIS A 285 7.23 30.29 -3.93
CA HIS A 285 6.60 31.57 -4.21
C HIS A 285 6.20 31.72 -5.68
N LEU A 286 7.14 31.46 -6.60
CA LEU A 286 6.91 31.61 -8.04
C LEU A 286 5.90 30.59 -8.61
N THR A 287 5.79 29.42 -7.99
CA THR A 287 4.92 28.33 -8.42
C THR A 287 3.65 28.18 -7.58
N ASN A 288 3.27 29.21 -6.81
CA ASN A 288 2.07 29.15 -5.98
C ASN A 288 0.80 28.90 -6.82
N HIS A 289 0.68 29.60 -7.94
CA HIS A 289 -0.44 29.50 -8.87
C HIS A 289 -0.63 28.11 -9.52
N LEU A 290 0.37 27.21 -9.39
CA LEU A 290 0.29 25.82 -9.86
C LEU A 290 -0.29 24.87 -8.81
N LEU A 291 -0.53 25.34 -7.58
CA LEU A 291 -1.15 24.52 -6.54
C LEU A 291 -2.59 24.16 -6.93
N SER A 292 -2.92 22.87 -6.83
CA SER A 292 -4.27 22.37 -7.05
C SER A 292 -4.71 21.49 -5.88
N ILE A 293 -5.96 21.66 -5.47
CA ILE A 293 -6.65 20.83 -4.46
C ILE A 293 -7.82 20.04 -5.08
N LYS A 294 -7.84 19.88 -6.40
CA LYS A 294 -8.87 19.15 -7.14
C LYS A 294 -8.37 17.73 -7.49
N SER A 295 -9.30 16.78 -7.56
CA SER A 295 -9.02 15.40 -8.01
C SER A 295 -8.88 15.26 -9.53
N SER A 296 -9.17 16.31 -10.29
CA SER A 296 -9.01 16.34 -11.74
C SER A 296 -7.53 16.36 -12.14
N ILE A 297 -7.27 15.93 -13.38
CA ILE A 297 -5.94 16.02 -13.98
C ILE A 297 -5.49 17.49 -14.02
N HIS A 298 -4.28 17.74 -13.57
CA HIS A 298 -3.63 19.04 -13.49
C HIS A 298 -2.23 18.93 -14.09
N TYR A 299 -2.02 19.62 -15.22
CA TYR A 299 -0.77 19.57 -15.97
C TYR A 299 0.20 20.65 -15.48
N MET A 300 1.47 20.27 -15.35
CA MET A 300 2.54 21.24 -15.09
C MET A 300 2.98 21.93 -16.39
N PRO A 301 3.43 23.20 -16.33
CA PRO A 301 3.95 23.90 -17.48
C PRO A 301 5.08 23.13 -18.16
N GLY A 302 5.03 23.05 -19.49
CA GLY A 302 6.02 22.36 -20.32
C GLY A 302 6.69 23.29 -21.34
N GLN A 303 7.80 22.83 -21.91
CA GLN A 303 8.62 23.61 -22.84
C GLN A 303 7.88 24.08 -24.11
N TYR A 304 6.83 23.36 -24.52
CA TYR A 304 6.02 23.67 -25.69
C TYR A 304 4.78 24.51 -25.36
N GLY A 305 4.58 24.90 -24.09
CA GLY A 305 3.48 25.78 -23.69
C GLY A 305 3.81 27.26 -23.91
N GLY A 306 2.77 28.10 -24.05
CA GLY A 306 2.92 29.55 -24.26
C GLY A 306 3.34 30.37 -23.04
N GLY A 307 3.60 29.74 -21.88
CA GLY A 307 3.90 30.39 -20.61
C GLY A 307 5.26 30.02 -20.02
N ARG A 308 5.60 30.64 -18.87
CA ARG A 308 6.82 30.29 -18.12
C ARG A 308 6.76 28.84 -17.65
N TRP A 309 7.78 28.06 -17.99
CA TRP A 309 7.91 26.66 -17.56
C TRP A 309 9.20 26.39 -16.78
N THR A 310 10.21 27.25 -16.89
CA THR A 310 11.39 27.22 -16.04
C THR A 310 11.22 28.22 -14.88
N TYR A 311 11.25 27.70 -13.65
CA TYR A 311 11.10 28.46 -12.42
C TYR A 311 12.36 28.43 -11.56
N THR A 312 13.50 28.06 -12.14
CA THR A 312 14.81 28.28 -11.51
C THR A 312 14.96 29.78 -11.20
N PRO A 313 15.08 30.16 -9.91
CA PRO A 313 14.99 31.56 -9.54
C PRO A 313 16.23 32.39 -9.93
N THR A 314 15.98 33.59 -10.42
CA THR A 314 17.01 34.62 -10.63
C THR A 314 17.49 35.21 -9.30
N ALA A 315 18.67 35.86 -9.29
CA ALA A 315 19.19 36.54 -8.10
C ALA A 315 18.22 37.61 -7.55
N LYS A 316 17.54 38.34 -8.45
CA LYS A 316 16.53 39.35 -8.07
C LYS A 316 15.32 38.71 -7.39
N GLU A 317 14.79 37.63 -7.93
CA GLU A 317 13.66 36.91 -7.31
C GLU A 317 14.04 36.35 -5.94
N LYS A 318 15.26 35.79 -5.80
CA LYS A 318 15.79 35.32 -4.51
C LYS A 318 15.90 36.47 -3.51
N GLN A 319 16.40 37.63 -3.92
CA GLN A 319 16.53 38.80 -3.04
C GLN A 319 15.17 39.28 -2.52
N THR A 320 14.15 39.39 -3.39
CA THR A 320 12.78 39.74 -2.99
C THR A 320 12.23 38.78 -1.93
N VAL A 321 12.47 37.48 -2.08
CA VAL A 321 12.01 36.48 -1.11
C VAL A 321 12.82 36.54 0.18
N TYR A 322 14.12 36.77 0.11
CA TYR A 322 14.97 36.92 1.30
C TYR A 322 14.52 38.09 2.18
N GLU A 323 14.12 39.21 1.58
CA GLU A 323 13.60 40.39 2.28
C GLU A 323 12.26 40.11 2.98
N LYS A 324 11.39 39.27 2.40
CA LYS A 324 10.13 38.84 3.05
C LYS A 324 10.37 38.11 4.38
N PHE A 325 11.54 37.47 4.52
CA PHE A 325 11.97 36.77 5.74
C PHE A 325 12.81 37.66 6.66
N GLY A 326 12.82 38.99 6.43
CA GLY A 326 13.62 39.93 7.22
C GLY A 326 15.13 39.65 7.16
N SER A 327 15.60 39.12 6.02
CA SER A 327 17.00 38.72 5.80
C SER A 327 17.49 37.64 6.78
N ASN A 328 16.58 36.85 7.36
CA ASN A 328 16.91 35.76 8.26
C ASN A 328 16.16 34.49 7.86
N LEU A 329 16.91 33.49 7.40
CA LEU A 329 16.34 32.21 6.96
C LEU A 329 16.31 31.16 8.06
N ARG A 330 16.63 31.51 9.31
CA ARG A 330 16.54 30.58 10.44
C ARG A 330 15.11 30.12 10.63
N ILE A 331 14.90 28.81 10.68
CA ILE A 331 13.58 28.25 10.98
C ILE A 331 13.24 28.55 12.44
N PRO A 332 12.12 29.24 12.73
CA PRO A 332 11.75 29.59 14.10
C PRO A 332 11.39 28.34 14.90
N LEU A 333 11.74 28.28 16.18
CA LEU A 333 11.34 27.21 17.10
C LEU A 333 9.92 27.48 17.63
N ASN A 334 8.91 27.33 16.77
CA ASN A 334 7.52 27.72 17.00
C ASN A 334 6.56 26.53 17.09
N PHE A 335 7.02 25.36 17.55
CA PHE A 335 6.16 24.21 17.79
C PHE A 335 5.02 24.55 18.76
N THR A 336 3.80 24.19 18.38
CA THR A 336 2.61 24.29 19.22
C THR A 336 1.76 23.03 19.07
N ARG A 337 1.22 22.54 20.18
CA ARG A 337 0.28 21.42 20.19
C ARG A 337 -1.07 21.86 19.58
N THR A 338 -1.49 21.23 18.49
CA THR A 338 -2.78 21.53 17.81
C THR A 338 -3.94 20.66 18.31
N VAL A 339 -3.65 19.50 18.91
CA VAL A 339 -4.64 18.57 19.50
C VAL A 339 -4.19 18.03 20.86
N LYS A 340 -5.14 17.49 21.65
CA LYS A 340 -4.85 16.77 22.90
C LYS A 340 -3.98 15.53 22.59
N PRO A 341 -2.84 15.33 23.28
CA PRO A 341 -2.05 14.12 23.12
C PRO A 341 -2.80 12.89 23.68
N TYR A 342 -2.39 11.71 23.24
CA TYR A 342 -2.81 10.46 23.87
C TYR A 342 -2.44 10.44 25.34
N ASP A 343 -3.36 9.98 26.18
CA ASP A 343 -3.15 9.73 27.59
C ASP A 343 -3.58 8.28 27.89
N PRO A 344 -2.64 7.38 28.20
CA PRO A 344 -2.95 5.99 28.56
C PRO A 344 -3.85 5.85 29.78
N CYS A 345 -3.91 6.85 30.66
CA CYS A 345 -4.74 6.84 31.87
C CYS A 345 -6.18 7.28 31.61
N ASP A 346 -6.48 7.90 30.46
CA ASP A 346 -7.80 8.42 30.11
C ASP A 346 -8.66 7.34 29.42
N THR A 347 -9.30 6.49 30.22
CA THR A 347 -10.17 5.39 29.76
C THR A 347 -11.52 5.85 29.20
N ASN A 348 -11.89 7.13 29.37
CA ASN A 348 -13.17 7.68 28.94
C ASN A 348 -13.08 8.52 27.65
N THR A 349 -11.93 8.49 26.96
CA THR A 349 -11.74 9.25 25.72
C THR A 349 -12.71 8.78 24.64
N ARG A 350 -13.77 9.54 24.39
CA ARG A 350 -14.60 9.37 23.18
C ARG A 350 -13.74 9.74 21.97
N ILE A 351 -13.49 8.76 21.10
CA ILE A 351 -12.71 8.98 19.88
C ILE A 351 -13.58 9.78 18.90
N GLU A 352 -13.35 11.09 18.85
CA GLU A 352 -14.01 11.97 17.89
C GLU A 352 -13.66 11.61 16.44
N TRP A 353 -14.52 12.03 15.51
CA TRP A 353 -14.23 11.88 14.10
C TRP A 353 -13.10 12.84 13.69
N PRO A 354 -12.04 12.36 13.01
CA PRO A 354 -10.95 13.23 12.55
C PRO A 354 -11.48 14.35 11.65
N ARG A 355 -11.03 15.58 11.90
CA ARG A 355 -11.37 16.77 11.12
C ARG A 355 -10.12 17.36 10.49
N LEU A 356 -10.31 18.07 9.37
CA LEU A 356 -9.25 18.86 8.76
C LEU A 356 -8.89 20.04 9.68
N LEU A 357 -7.63 20.13 10.09
CA LEU A 357 -7.12 21.19 10.94
C LEU A 357 -6.16 22.09 10.15
N ILE A 358 -6.08 23.35 10.56
CA ILE A 358 -5.10 24.32 10.05
C ILE A 358 -4.02 24.48 11.11
N ASN A 359 -2.75 24.48 10.69
CA ASN A 359 -1.63 24.71 11.57
C ASN A 359 -1.20 26.17 11.54
N ASP A 360 -0.95 26.74 12.72
CA ASP A 360 -0.44 28.10 12.86
C ASP A 360 0.97 28.26 12.24
N GLN A 361 1.80 27.21 12.28
CA GLN A 361 3.12 27.24 11.65
C GLN A 361 2.99 27.44 10.13
N THR A 362 2.16 26.60 9.49
CA THR A 362 1.87 26.68 8.05
C THR A 362 1.23 28.01 7.69
N THR A 363 0.25 28.46 8.47
CA THR A 363 -0.44 29.74 8.24
C THR A 363 0.54 30.92 8.25
N ARG A 364 1.44 30.98 9.25
CA ARG A 364 2.45 32.04 9.36
C ARG A 364 3.45 31.97 8.21
N PHE A 365 3.90 30.76 7.87
CA PHE A 365 4.81 30.53 6.75
C PHE A 365 4.20 31.00 5.42
N CYS A 366 2.96 30.59 5.14
CA CYS A 366 2.22 30.96 3.93
C CYS A 366 2.01 32.47 3.83
N ARG A 367 1.64 33.13 4.93
CA ARG A 367 1.50 34.59 4.98
C ARG A 367 2.81 35.33 4.71
N MET A 368 3.91 34.87 5.31
CA MET A 368 5.23 35.49 5.16
C MET A 368 5.75 35.34 3.72
N LEU A 369 5.64 34.15 3.14
CA LEU A 369 6.10 33.89 1.78
C LEU A 369 5.14 34.47 0.72
N GLY A 370 3.86 34.58 1.03
CA GLY A 370 2.79 34.97 0.11
C GLY A 370 2.39 33.81 -0.80
N ILE A 371 2.08 32.66 -0.20
CA ILE A 371 1.58 31.45 -0.86
C ILE A 371 0.32 30.95 -0.16
N ASP A 372 -0.40 30.02 -0.78
CA ASP A 372 -1.65 29.48 -0.24
C ASP A 372 -1.42 28.27 0.68
N ASP A 373 -2.30 28.10 1.67
CA ASP A 373 -2.35 26.90 2.51
C ASP A 373 -3.37 25.90 1.91
N PRO A 374 -2.93 24.72 1.42
CA PRO A 374 -3.82 23.70 0.86
C PRO A 374 -4.96 23.30 1.79
N SER A 375 -4.71 23.18 3.10
CA SER A 375 -5.71 22.80 4.09
C SER A 375 -6.73 23.92 4.31
N ALA A 376 -6.29 25.18 4.28
CA ALA A 376 -7.20 26.33 4.34
C ALA A 376 -8.10 26.41 3.10
N LEU A 377 -7.53 26.20 1.90
CA LEU A 377 -8.30 26.16 0.65
C LEU A 377 -9.35 25.03 0.68
N LEU A 378 -8.97 23.84 1.16
CA LEU A 378 -9.89 22.71 1.32
C LEU A 378 -11.04 23.03 2.28
N GLN A 379 -10.78 23.71 3.40
CA GLN A 379 -11.84 24.13 4.33
C GLN A 379 -12.81 25.11 3.68
N ILE A 380 -12.31 26.13 2.95
CA ILE A 380 -13.15 27.11 2.27
C ILE A 380 -14.10 26.43 1.28
N ILE A 381 -13.58 25.56 0.39
CA ILE A 381 -14.42 24.84 -0.57
C ILE A 381 -15.47 23.97 0.12
N THR A 382 -15.10 23.32 1.23
CA THR A 382 -16.03 22.47 2.00
C THR A 382 -17.18 23.29 2.55
N ASN A 383 -16.89 24.45 3.14
CA ASN A 383 -17.89 25.31 3.74
C ASN A 383 -18.82 25.91 2.68
N THR A 384 -18.28 26.38 1.55
CA THR A 384 -19.10 26.90 0.44
C THR A 384 -20.06 25.85 -0.11
N MET A 385 -19.63 24.58 -0.22
CA MET A 385 -20.51 23.49 -0.65
C MET A 385 -21.62 23.21 0.37
N MET A 386 -21.31 23.26 1.67
CA MET A 386 -22.28 23.07 2.74
C MET A 386 -23.31 24.22 2.82
N ASP A 387 -22.86 25.45 2.61
CA ASP A 387 -23.75 26.63 2.59
C ASP A 387 -24.70 26.59 1.38
N ASN A 388 -24.21 26.19 0.20
CA ASN A 388 -25.04 26.02 -1.00
C ASN A 388 -26.04 24.86 -0.85
N SER A 389 -25.69 23.77 -0.16
CA SER A 389 -26.65 22.70 0.13
C SER A 389 -27.70 23.13 1.16
N ARG A 390 -27.33 23.93 2.17
CA ARG A 390 -28.26 24.45 3.17
C ARG A 390 -29.18 25.53 2.61
N SER A 391 -28.72 26.37 1.67
CA SER A 391 -29.58 27.32 0.96
C SER A 391 -30.55 26.62 0.01
N SER A 392 -30.17 25.45 -0.52
CA SER A 392 -31.06 24.61 -1.33
C SER A 392 -32.13 23.92 -0.47
N GLU A 393 -31.80 23.45 0.73
CA GLU A 393 -32.77 22.87 1.68
C GLU A 393 -33.72 23.92 2.30
N LEU A 394 -33.26 25.16 2.53
CA LEU A 394 -34.11 26.23 3.06
C LEU A 394 -35.10 26.82 2.02
N SER A 395 -35.01 26.40 0.76
CA SER A 395 -35.91 26.85 -0.32
C SER A 395 -37.16 25.96 -0.50
N MET A 396 -37.30 24.88 0.28
CA MET A 396 -38.49 24.02 0.29
C MET A 396 -39.42 24.27 1.49
N GLU A 397 -39.52 25.50 2.00
CA GLU A 397 -40.62 25.87 2.91
C GLU A 397 -40.75 27.39 2.91
N THR A 398 -41.58 27.94 2.01
CA THR A 398 -42.48 29.10 2.19
C THR A 398 -42.99 29.61 0.82
N SER A 399 -44.27 29.34 0.57
CA SER A 399 -45.28 30.03 -0.28
C SER A 399 -44.88 30.83 -1.54
N GLY A 400 -45.53 30.47 -2.65
CA GLY A 400 -46.64 31.26 -3.22
C GLY A 400 -46.34 32.66 -3.74
N GLU A 401 -46.46 32.80 -5.06
CA GLU A 401 -46.79 34.00 -5.86
C GLU A 401 -46.22 35.35 -5.40
N TYR A 402 -45.33 35.92 -6.22
CA TYR A 402 -45.36 37.27 -6.80
C TYR A 402 -43.94 37.62 -7.31
N MET A 403 -43.79 37.81 -8.62
CA MET A 403 -42.65 38.53 -9.22
C MET A 403 -42.88 40.04 -9.06
N PRO A 404 -41.82 40.85 -8.88
CA PRO A 404 -41.29 41.58 -10.04
C PRO A 404 -39.76 41.79 -10.12
N GLU A 405 -39.32 41.79 -11.38
CA GLU A 405 -38.21 42.43 -12.14
C GLU A 405 -36.96 43.12 -11.52
N SER A 406 -35.84 42.76 -12.18
CA SER A 406 -34.58 43.49 -12.47
C SER A 406 -33.54 43.62 -11.33
N MET A 407 -32.24 43.41 -11.53
CA MET A 407 -31.38 43.73 -12.68
C MET A 407 -30.14 42.80 -12.74
N ASP A 408 -29.75 42.44 -13.97
CA ASP A 408 -28.67 41.53 -14.37
C ASP A 408 -27.25 41.95 -13.97
N ILE A 409 -26.37 40.95 -13.77
CA ILE A 409 -25.05 40.92 -14.43
C ILE A 409 -24.78 39.46 -14.87
N SER A 410 -24.86 39.22 -16.18
CA SER A 410 -24.48 37.98 -16.86
C SER A 410 -22.97 37.93 -17.10
N PHE A 411 -22.42 36.71 -17.14
CA PHE A 411 -21.21 36.44 -17.94
C PHE A 411 -21.43 35.15 -18.71
N ASP A 412 -21.43 35.31 -20.03
CA ASP A 412 -21.83 34.33 -21.02
C ASP A 412 -20.81 33.19 -21.18
N GLU A 413 -21.31 31.95 -21.19
CA GLU A 413 -20.75 30.87 -22.00
C GLU A 413 -21.35 31.00 -23.40
N GLU A 414 -20.52 31.14 -24.44
CA GLU A 414 -20.89 30.63 -25.75
C GLU A 414 -19.74 29.89 -26.42
N SER A 415 -20.11 28.71 -26.87
CA SER A 415 -19.48 27.91 -27.89
C SER A 415 -20.12 28.22 -29.24
N VAL A 416 -19.34 28.45 -30.30
CA VAL A 416 -19.80 28.28 -31.69
C VAL A 416 -18.71 27.64 -32.56
N PHE A 417 -19.19 26.69 -33.36
CA PHE A 417 -18.55 25.73 -34.24
C PHE A 417 -17.97 26.32 -35.55
N SER A 418 -16.96 25.59 -36.08
CA SER A 418 -16.74 25.12 -37.47
C SER A 418 -16.78 26.07 -38.68
N SER A 419 -15.74 25.95 -39.50
CA SER A 419 -15.90 25.81 -40.96
C SER A 419 -14.80 24.92 -41.59
N THR A 420 -15.17 23.68 -41.89
CA THR A 420 -15.00 22.96 -43.18
C THR A 420 -13.75 23.22 -44.05
N PHE A 421 -13.00 22.15 -44.32
CA PHE A 421 -12.65 21.72 -45.68
C PHE A 421 -12.52 20.19 -45.73
N GLU A 422 -13.52 19.54 -46.34
CA GLU A 422 -13.45 18.23 -46.99
C GLU A 422 -12.52 18.33 -48.23
N GLU A 423 -11.91 17.31 -48.84
CA GLU A 423 -12.33 15.93 -49.08
C GLU A 423 -11.16 15.14 -49.74
N ASN A 424 -11.17 13.81 -49.57
CA ASN A 424 -10.77 12.74 -50.52
C ASN A 424 -9.34 12.68 -51.13
N SER A 425 -8.70 11.55 -51.43
CA SER A 425 -8.92 10.09 -51.38
C SER A 425 -7.58 9.50 -51.94
N THR A 426 -7.00 8.36 -51.57
CA THR A 426 -7.34 6.97 -51.96
C THR A 426 -6.11 6.08 -51.67
N HIS A 427 -6.38 4.85 -51.22
CA HIS A 427 -5.67 3.57 -51.41
C HIS A 427 -4.21 3.52 -51.95
N LYS A 428 -3.34 2.76 -51.25
CA LYS A 428 -2.89 1.41 -51.70
C LYS A 428 -1.96 0.68 -50.71
N TYR A 429 -2.17 -0.63 -50.65
CA TYR A 429 -1.35 -1.71 -50.10
C TYR A 429 0.11 -1.73 -50.59
N PHE A 430 1.03 -2.30 -49.81
CA PHE A 430 2.18 -3.21 -50.15
C PHE A 430 3.10 -3.25 -48.90
N VAL A 431 3.15 -4.32 -48.08
CA VAL A 431 3.85 -5.62 -48.22
C VAL A 431 5.38 -5.51 -48.14
N ASP A 432 5.90 -6.21 -47.12
CA ASP A 432 7.18 -6.92 -46.99
C ASP A 432 8.55 -6.25 -46.78
N ASN A 433 9.15 -6.69 -45.68
CA ASN A 433 10.39 -7.48 -45.60
C ASN A 433 11.55 -6.91 -44.77
N SER A 434 11.89 -7.73 -43.76
CA SER A 434 13.21 -7.89 -43.16
C SER A 434 14.30 -8.17 -44.19
N PRO A 435 15.57 -8.05 -43.79
CA PRO A 435 16.41 -9.24 -43.92
C PRO A 435 17.30 -9.48 -42.69
N THR A 436 17.41 -10.77 -42.40
CA THR A 436 18.39 -11.43 -41.52
C THR A 436 19.72 -11.67 -42.25
N ASN A 437 20.76 -11.78 -41.42
CA ASN A 437 22.00 -12.58 -41.55
C ASN A 437 23.06 -12.19 -42.57
N PHE A 438 24.32 -12.08 -42.10
CA PHE A 438 25.44 -12.89 -42.59
C PHE A 438 26.54 -13.00 -41.52
N SER A 439 26.86 -14.23 -41.11
CA SER A 439 28.17 -14.67 -40.61
C SER A 439 28.91 -15.39 -41.73
N PRO A 440 30.25 -15.54 -41.65
CA PRO A 440 30.89 -16.88 -41.51
C PRO A 440 32.10 -16.87 -40.52
N LYS A 441 32.32 -17.88 -39.65
CA LYS A 441 33.20 -19.10 -39.78
C LYS A 441 34.67 -18.79 -40.19
N SER A 442 35.76 -19.42 -39.70
CA SER A 442 36.06 -20.53 -38.75
C SER A 442 37.60 -20.61 -38.54
N ASP A 443 38.05 -21.57 -37.71
CA ASP A 443 39.40 -22.19 -37.56
C ASP A 443 40.13 -21.81 -36.25
N GLY A 444 40.63 -22.71 -35.39
CA GLY A 444 40.70 -24.17 -35.32
C GLY A 444 41.48 -24.60 -34.05
N ASP A 445 41.09 -25.76 -33.50
CA ASP A 445 41.75 -26.73 -32.58
C ASP A 445 42.93 -26.36 -31.64
N ASP A 446 42.80 -26.75 -30.36
CA ASP A 446 43.53 -27.94 -29.84
C ASP A 446 43.04 -28.43 -28.46
N SER A 447 42.61 -29.69 -28.49
CA SER A 447 42.58 -30.80 -27.52
C SER A 447 43.14 -30.67 -26.08
N ASP A 448 42.27 -31.02 -25.11
CA ASP A 448 42.26 -32.32 -24.37
C ASP A 448 42.98 -32.52 -23.01
N ASN A 449 42.28 -33.33 -22.20
CA ASN A 449 42.63 -34.15 -21.03
C ASN A 449 42.59 -33.63 -19.58
N GLY A 450 41.74 -34.28 -18.79
CA GLY A 450 42.23 -34.94 -17.55
C GLY A 450 41.32 -34.88 -16.31
N ASP A 451 40.44 -35.87 -16.18
CA ASP A 451 39.67 -36.24 -14.97
C ASP A 451 40.54 -36.57 -13.72
N THR A 452 39.91 -36.48 -12.53
CA THR A 452 39.64 -37.58 -11.56
C THR A 452 39.95 -37.33 -10.06
N SER A 453 38.88 -37.42 -9.25
CA SER A 453 38.70 -38.15 -7.97
C SER A 453 39.34 -37.77 -6.60
N LYS A 454 38.42 -37.60 -5.63
CA LYS A 454 38.24 -38.23 -4.28
C LYS A 454 39.40 -38.32 -3.25
N SER A 455 39.12 -37.86 -2.03
CA SER A 455 38.95 -38.65 -0.76
C SER A 455 39.01 -37.70 0.46
N THR A 456 38.00 -37.59 1.35
CA THR A 456 37.60 -38.36 2.57
C THR A 456 38.60 -38.49 3.73
N LEU A 457 38.02 -38.36 4.96
CA LEU A 457 38.49 -38.75 6.31
C LEU A 457 39.31 -37.69 7.07
N ASP A 458 39.20 -37.46 8.38
CA ASP A 458 38.29 -37.85 9.48
C ASP A 458 38.73 -37.02 10.71
N GLY A 459 37.91 -36.91 11.77
CA GLY A 459 38.42 -36.40 13.06
C GLY A 459 37.35 -35.96 14.07
N THR A 460 37.06 -36.84 15.01
CA THR A 460 35.88 -36.89 15.89
C THR A 460 36.26 -36.57 17.35
N VAL A 461 35.41 -35.81 18.06
CA VAL A 461 34.99 -35.94 19.49
C VAL A 461 36.00 -35.72 20.64
N ASN A 462 35.68 -34.80 21.57
CA ASN A 462 35.31 -35.18 22.95
C ASN A 462 34.78 -34.01 23.82
N SER A 463 33.93 -34.41 24.77
CA SER A 463 33.06 -33.66 25.67
C SER A 463 33.35 -34.01 27.13
N SER A 464 33.18 -33.06 28.07
CA SER A 464 32.77 -33.27 29.50
C SER A 464 32.79 -31.91 30.23
N ASN A 465 31.70 -31.39 30.82
CA ASN A 465 30.92 -31.75 32.03
C ASN A 465 31.57 -31.30 33.36
N THR A 466 30.81 -30.50 34.15
CA THR A 466 30.62 -30.43 35.63
C THR A 466 30.34 -28.98 36.06
N GLU A 467 29.58 -28.61 37.10
CA GLU A 467 28.48 -29.18 37.89
C GLU A 467 27.94 -28.01 38.76
N THR A 468 26.69 -28.14 39.24
CA THR A 468 25.88 -27.20 40.04
C THR A 468 26.21 -27.16 41.54
N THR A 469 25.87 -26.06 42.22
CA THR A 469 25.47 -26.09 43.65
C THR A 469 24.59 -24.89 44.05
N GLU A 470 23.46 -25.18 44.70
CA GLU A 470 22.51 -24.23 45.33
C GLU A 470 22.75 -24.17 46.84
N ILE A 471 22.54 -23.01 47.48
CA ILE A 471 22.18 -22.87 48.92
C ILE A 471 21.23 -21.66 49.09
N ALA A 472 20.19 -21.82 49.92
CA ALA A 472 19.14 -20.86 50.28
C ALA A 472 19.22 -20.43 51.77
N ASP A 473 18.31 -19.51 52.13
CA ASP A 473 17.86 -19.05 53.48
C ASP A 473 18.69 -17.93 54.18
N SER A 474 18.15 -16.96 54.93
CA SER A 474 16.78 -16.57 55.33
C SER A 474 16.76 -15.17 56.03
N ALA A 475 15.57 -14.52 55.97
CA ALA A 475 14.90 -13.48 56.78
C ALA A 475 15.57 -12.56 57.85
N SER A 476 15.15 -11.27 57.89
CA SER A 476 14.44 -10.63 59.03
C SER A 476 13.94 -9.20 58.70
N MET A 477 12.87 -8.79 59.40
CA MET A 477 11.96 -7.65 59.20
C MET A 477 12.26 -6.42 60.10
N ASP A 478 11.44 -5.36 59.91
CA ASP A 478 11.09 -4.19 60.77
C ASP A 478 11.73 -2.84 60.37
N ASP A 479 11.03 -1.69 60.28
CA ASP A 479 9.61 -1.35 60.37
C ASP A 479 9.38 0.09 59.81
N SER A 480 8.16 0.33 59.33
CA SER A 480 7.36 1.58 59.13
C SER A 480 7.97 2.99 58.97
N ASN A 481 7.59 3.69 57.88
CA ASN A 481 6.77 4.91 57.98
C ASN A 481 6.08 5.28 56.64
N GLU A 482 4.80 5.65 56.72
CA GLU A 482 3.89 5.98 55.61
C GLU A 482 4.15 7.37 55.02
N GLN A 483 4.21 7.48 53.68
CA GLN A 483 3.72 8.65 52.97
C GLN A 483 3.33 8.28 51.53
N THR A 484 2.09 8.62 51.18
CA THR A 484 1.37 8.32 49.95
C THR A 484 1.95 9.05 48.73
N GLY A 485 2.59 8.31 47.84
CA GLY A 485 2.99 8.75 46.50
C GLY A 485 3.01 7.56 45.54
N CYS A 486 2.32 7.66 44.41
CA CYS A 486 2.24 6.60 43.41
C CYS A 486 3.62 6.39 42.75
N VAL A 487 4.36 5.41 43.24
CA VAL A 487 5.64 4.96 42.67
C VAL A 487 5.38 3.80 41.73
N GLN A 488 5.91 3.93 40.52
CA GLN A 488 5.90 2.93 39.45
C GLN A 488 6.57 1.63 39.92
N THR A 489 5.88 0.52 39.72
CA THR A 489 6.46 -0.83 39.85
C THR A 489 6.82 -1.34 38.46
N GLU A 490 8.12 -1.41 38.16
CA GLU A 490 8.64 -2.26 37.08
C GLU A 490 8.29 -3.73 37.37
N PRO A 491 7.79 -4.50 36.38
CA PRO A 491 7.70 -5.94 36.56
C PRO A 491 9.06 -6.59 36.26
N ASN A 492 9.58 -7.17 37.34
CA ASN A 492 10.71 -8.07 37.47
C ASN A 492 10.89 -9.08 36.31
N CYS A 493 12.14 -9.25 35.90
CA CYS A 493 12.60 -10.15 34.84
C CYS A 493 12.22 -11.62 35.13
N LYS A 494 11.33 -12.20 34.31
CA LYS A 494 11.07 -13.65 34.29
C LYS A 494 11.21 -14.21 32.87
N LYS A 495 12.21 -15.11 32.75
CA LYS A 495 12.47 -16.16 31.75
C LYS A 495 11.58 -16.15 30.49
N PHE A 496 12.24 -15.98 29.34
CA PHE A 496 11.74 -16.24 27.99
C PHE A 496 10.92 -17.54 27.91
N LYS A 497 9.60 -17.40 27.90
CA LYS A 497 8.67 -18.45 27.45
C LYS A 497 8.23 -18.04 26.05
N ARG A 498 8.66 -18.81 25.03
CA ARG A 498 8.21 -18.71 23.63
C ARG A 498 6.70 -18.45 23.58
N ARG A 499 6.27 -17.22 23.26
CA ARG A 499 4.87 -16.86 23.03
C ARG A 499 4.68 -16.46 21.58
N ASN A 500 4.82 -17.45 20.70
CA ASN A 500 4.28 -17.42 19.33
C ASN A 500 3.31 -18.59 19.10
N TYR A 501 2.64 -19.09 20.14
CA TYR A 501 1.64 -20.15 19.96
C TYR A 501 0.29 -19.59 19.44
N SER A 502 -0.03 -18.33 19.71
CA SER A 502 -1.27 -17.69 19.21
C SER A 502 -1.21 -17.26 17.74
N ILE A 503 -0.04 -17.37 17.08
CA ILE A 503 0.09 -17.21 15.63
C ILE A 503 -0.30 -18.51 14.89
N TYR A 504 -0.40 -19.64 15.58
CA TYR A 504 -0.67 -20.95 14.98
C TYR A 504 -2.11 -21.46 15.10
N SER A 505 -3.05 -20.72 15.71
CA SER A 505 -4.42 -21.24 15.97
C SER A 505 -5.57 -20.41 15.40
N LYS A 506 -5.37 -19.67 14.29
CA LYS A 506 -6.50 -19.08 13.56
C LYS A 506 -6.42 -19.43 12.09
N MET A 507 -7.44 -20.14 11.60
CA MET A 507 -7.64 -20.35 10.16
C MET A 507 -7.66 -19.01 9.44
N ASP A 508 -7.04 -18.98 8.26
CA ASP A 508 -7.13 -17.85 7.35
C ASP A 508 -8.62 -17.58 7.06
N LYS A 509 -9.04 -16.31 7.12
CA LYS A 509 -10.45 -15.93 6.88
C LYS A 509 -10.92 -16.43 5.51
N LEU A 510 -10.03 -16.48 4.52
CA LEU A 510 -10.29 -17.00 3.19
C LEU A 510 -10.52 -18.51 3.18
N THR A 511 -9.79 -19.27 4.00
CA THR A 511 -9.99 -20.71 4.15
C THR A 511 -11.32 -21.01 4.84
N ILE A 512 -11.73 -20.21 5.82
CA ILE A 512 -13.05 -20.34 6.46
C ILE A 512 -14.18 -20.09 5.44
N ILE A 513 -14.06 -19.02 4.65
CA ILE A 513 -15.02 -18.71 3.59
C ILE A 513 -15.09 -19.86 2.56
N SER A 514 -13.94 -20.37 2.13
CA SER A 514 -13.86 -21.50 1.20
C SER A 514 -14.53 -22.78 1.77
N VAL A 515 -14.33 -23.10 3.05
CA VAL A 515 -14.99 -24.24 3.72
C VAL A 515 -16.52 -24.09 3.72
N ILE A 516 -17.03 -22.90 4.03
CA ILE A 516 -18.47 -22.63 4.03
C ILE A 516 -19.05 -22.78 2.62
N LEU A 517 -18.36 -22.25 1.61
CA LEU A 517 -18.82 -22.32 0.22
C LEU A 517 -18.79 -23.75 -0.32
N PHE A 518 -17.75 -24.54 -0.05
CA PHE A 518 -17.73 -25.96 -0.43
C PHE A 518 -18.85 -26.75 0.23
N PHE A 519 -19.14 -26.49 1.51
CA PHE A 519 -20.26 -27.13 2.21
C PHE A 519 -21.62 -26.77 1.59
N LEU A 520 -21.82 -25.51 1.20
CA LEU A 520 -23.04 -25.07 0.51
C LEU A 520 -23.18 -25.67 -0.89
N ALA A 521 -22.07 -25.79 -1.62
CA ALA A 521 -22.06 -26.47 -2.92
C ALA A 521 -22.44 -27.94 -2.80
N ASP A 522 -21.89 -28.64 -1.80
CA ASP A 522 -22.16 -30.06 -1.55
C ASP A 522 -23.65 -30.31 -1.25
N ILE A 523 -24.23 -29.53 -0.34
CA ILE A 523 -25.66 -29.60 -0.01
C ILE A 523 -26.51 -29.34 -1.25
N SER A 524 -26.17 -28.31 -2.04
CA SER A 524 -26.93 -27.93 -3.22
C SER A 524 -26.90 -29.03 -4.29
N ALA A 525 -25.74 -29.69 -4.49
CA ALA A 525 -25.61 -30.81 -5.41
C ALA A 525 -26.37 -32.06 -4.93
N ILE A 526 -26.33 -32.38 -3.64
CA ILE A 526 -27.07 -33.51 -3.06
C ILE A 526 -28.59 -33.30 -3.19
N ILE A 527 -29.07 -32.10 -2.87
CA ILE A 527 -30.49 -31.74 -3.01
C ILE A 527 -30.90 -31.84 -4.49
N SER A 528 -30.07 -31.33 -5.40
CA SER A 528 -30.33 -31.39 -6.83
C SER A 528 -30.53 -32.83 -7.32
N ILE A 529 -29.61 -33.75 -7.01
CA ILE A 529 -29.73 -35.16 -7.45
C ILE A 529 -30.96 -35.85 -6.83
N SER A 530 -31.35 -35.44 -5.63
CA SER A 530 -32.48 -36.03 -4.89
C SER A 530 -33.85 -35.58 -5.42
N MET A 531 -33.92 -34.46 -6.13
CA MET A 531 -35.16 -33.93 -6.68
C MET A 531 -35.46 -34.44 -8.10
N PRO A 532 -36.74 -34.71 -8.43
CA PRO A 532 -37.14 -35.15 -9.76
C PRO A 532 -37.24 -33.98 -10.77
N ASP A 533 -37.00 -32.73 -10.37
CA ASP A 533 -37.23 -31.54 -11.19
C ASP A 533 -36.01 -31.14 -12.04
N TRP A 534 -35.39 -32.08 -12.77
CA TRP A 534 -34.30 -31.73 -13.70
C TRP A 534 -34.85 -31.27 -15.05
N ILE A 535 -35.88 -31.96 -15.54
CA ILE A 535 -36.65 -31.58 -16.73
C ILE A 535 -38.13 -31.70 -16.39
N ILE A 536 -38.91 -30.71 -16.79
CA ILE A 536 -40.35 -30.62 -16.54
C ILE A 536 -41.07 -30.58 -17.90
N THR A 537 -42.16 -31.33 -18.02
CA THR A 537 -42.99 -31.36 -19.23
C THR A 537 -44.45 -31.58 -18.87
N ASP A 538 -45.33 -30.90 -19.59
CA ASP A 538 -46.80 -31.04 -19.46
C ASP A 538 -47.38 -32.02 -20.51
N VAL A 539 -46.53 -32.62 -21.34
CA VAL A 539 -46.96 -33.54 -22.40
C VAL A 539 -47.39 -34.87 -21.77
N GLY A 540 -48.70 -35.12 -21.74
CA GLY A 540 -49.28 -36.34 -21.16
C GLY A 540 -49.59 -36.25 -19.65
N GLY A 541 -49.42 -35.09 -19.03
CA GLY A 541 -49.56 -34.84 -17.58
C GLY A 541 -48.35 -34.07 -17.03
N ASP A 542 -48.36 -33.67 -15.74
CA ASP A 542 -47.18 -33.04 -15.09
C ASP A 542 -46.12 -34.12 -14.84
N THR A 543 -45.11 -34.16 -15.71
CA THR A 543 -44.01 -35.12 -15.65
C THR A 543 -42.70 -34.41 -15.31
N ARG A 544 -42.04 -34.88 -14.27
CA ARG A 544 -40.79 -34.37 -13.71
C ARG A 544 -39.75 -35.46 -13.78
N LEU A 545 -38.76 -35.27 -14.65
CA LEU A 545 -37.68 -36.21 -14.88
C LEU A 545 -36.45 -35.76 -14.09
N GLY A 546 -35.94 -36.62 -13.21
CA GLY A 546 -34.71 -36.41 -12.46
C GLY A 546 -33.75 -37.58 -12.60
N LEU A 547 -32.52 -37.39 -12.11
CA LEU A 547 -31.47 -38.40 -12.24
C LEU A 547 -31.71 -39.62 -11.33
N MET A 548 -32.15 -39.44 -10.08
CA MET A 548 -32.47 -40.59 -9.21
C MET A 548 -33.94 -41.03 -9.29
N TRP A 549 -34.84 -40.06 -9.40
CA TRP A 549 -36.28 -40.26 -9.35
C TRP A 549 -36.95 -39.51 -10.49
N SER A 550 -37.96 -40.14 -11.07
CA SER A 550 -38.88 -39.50 -12.01
C SER A 550 -40.29 -39.62 -11.46
N CYS A 551 -41.07 -38.55 -11.56
CA CYS A 551 -42.43 -38.47 -11.04
C CYS A 551 -43.39 -38.00 -12.13
N MET A 552 -44.56 -38.60 -12.20
CA MET A 552 -45.61 -38.21 -13.15
C MET A 552 -46.96 -38.08 -12.46
N THR A 553 -47.75 -37.11 -12.91
CA THR A 553 -49.12 -36.86 -12.46
C THR A 553 -50.04 -36.85 -13.69
N LEU A 554 -50.79 -37.93 -13.89
CA LEU A 554 -51.86 -37.97 -14.90
C LEU A 554 -53.10 -37.26 -14.34
N TYR A 555 -53.81 -36.51 -15.18
CA TYR A 555 -55.01 -35.74 -14.82
C TYR A 555 -55.93 -36.48 -13.84
N ASN A 556 -56.18 -35.88 -12.66
CA ASN A 556 -56.99 -36.41 -11.55
C ASN A 556 -56.48 -37.70 -10.85
N ARG A 557 -55.20 -38.06 -10.96
CA ARG A 557 -54.57 -39.15 -10.19
C ARG A 557 -53.46 -38.64 -9.25
N PRO A 558 -53.19 -39.32 -8.12
CA PRO A 558 -52.07 -38.98 -7.25
C PRO A 558 -50.74 -39.17 -7.99
N GLN A 559 -49.76 -38.32 -7.67
CA GLN A 559 -48.41 -38.38 -8.23
C GLN A 559 -47.76 -39.74 -7.94
N VAL A 560 -47.21 -40.37 -8.97
CA VAL A 560 -46.45 -41.63 -8.82
C VAL A 560 -45.00 -41.36 -9.18
N CYS A 561 -44.10 -41.67 -8.24
CA CYS A 561 -42.67 -41.57 -8.42
C CYS A 561 -42.04 -42.96 -8.52
N PHE A 562 -41.11 -43.12 -9.46
CA PHE A 562 -40.37 -44.35 -9.68
C PHE A 562 -38.89 -44.05 -9.92
N LYS A 563 -38.05 -45.05 -9.76
CA LYS A 563 -36.61 -44.93 -10.02
C LYS A 563 -36.39 -44.72 -11.53
N SER A 564 -35.64 -43.69 -11.89
CA SER A 564 -35.37 -43.37 -13.30
C SER A 564 -34.62 -44.51 -14.00
N GLN A 565 -35.10 -44.92 -15.18
CA GLN A 565 -34.30 -45.72 -16.11
C GLN A 565 -33.46 -44.73 -16.92
N LEU A 566 -32.16 -44.68 -16.63
CA LEU A 566 -31.25 -43.71 -17.21
C LEU A 566 -30.50 -44.33 -18.39
N GLU A 567 -30.46 -43.61 -19.50
CA GLU A 567 -29.57 -43.89 -20.62
C GLU A 567 -28.10 -43.54 -20.27
N SER A 568 -27.18 -43.99 -21.13
CA SER A 568 -25.75 -43.99 -20.85
C SER A 568 -25.18 -42.61 -20.45
N GLU A 569 -25.66 -41.54 -21.07
CA GLU A 569 -25.24 -40.15 -20.86
C GLU A 569 -25.68 -39.64 -19.49
N TRP A 570 -26.94 -39.88 -19.11
CA TRP A 570 -27.47 -39.44 -17.82
C TRP A 570 -26.94 -40.28 -16.66
N MET A 571 -26.63 -41.56 -16.90
CA MET A 571 -25.88 -42.39 -15.95
C MET A 571 -24.48 -41.84 -15.70
N ILE A 572 -23.75 -41.46 -16.74
CA ILE A 572 -22.41 -40.86 -16.61
C ILE A 572 -22.51 -39.53 -15.86
N ALA A 573 -23.47 -38.67 -16.20
CA ALA A 573 -23.70 -37.42 -15.48
C ALA A 573 -23.99 -37.67 -13.98
N LEU A 574 -24.88 -38.61 -13.65
CA LEU A 574 -25.18 -38.97 -12.26
C LEU A 574 -23.93 -39.47 -11.50
N VAL A 575 -23.12 -40.33 -12.13
CA VAL A 575 -21.87 -40.83 -11.52
C VAL A 575 -20.86 -39.70 -11.30
N CYS A 576 -20.69 -38.80 -12.28
CA CYS A 576 -19.81 -37.65 -12.15
C CYS A 576 -20.23 -36.73 -10.99
N ILE A 577 -21.54 -36.45 -10.84
CA ILE A 577 -22.01 -35.61 -9.74
C ILE A 577 -21.86 -36.34 -8.40
N PHE A 578 -22.19 -37.63 -8.34
CA PHE A 578 -22.07 -38.41 -7.11
C PHE A 578 -20.61 -38.50 -6.61
N ILE A 579 -19.66 -38.81 -7.49
CA ILE A 579 -18.23 -38.81 -7.16
C ILE A 579 -17.77 -37.40 -6.81
N GLY A 580 -18.24 -36.38 -7.55
CA GLY A 580 -17.95 -34.98 -7.25
C GLY A 580 -18.37 -34.57 -5.84
N CYS A 581 -19.56 -34.95 -5.36
CA CYS A 581 -20.00 -34.69 -3.98
C CYS A 581 -19.06 -35.35 -2.97
N ILE A 582 -18.68 -36.63 -3.17
CA ILE A 582 -17.72 -37.32 -2.28
C ILE A 582 -16.40 -36.56 -2.19
N LEU A 583 -15.89 -36.06 -3.32
CA LEU A 583 -14.65 -35.29 -3.36
C LEU A 583 -14.80 -33.91 -2.69
N ILE A 584 -15.95 -33.24 -2.82
CA ILE A 584 -16.22 -31.98 -2.09
C ILE A 584 -16.28 -32.24 -0.59
N THR A 585 -17.00 -33.28 -0.14
CA THR A 585 -17.03 -33.66 1.28
C THR A 585 -15.63 -33.97 1.80
N ALA A 586 -14.81 -34.71 1.03
CA ALA A 586 -13.41 -34.97 1.37
C ALA A 586 -12.58 -33.68 1.44
N THR A 587 -12.80 -32.74 0.53
CA THR A 587 -12.15 -31.42 0.52
C THR A 587 -12.49 -30.62 1.78
N VAL A 588 -13.77 -30.59 2.18
CA VAL A 588 -14.22 -29.94 3.42
C VAL A 588 -13.52 -30.56 4.63
N ILE A 589 -13.46 -31.89 4.72
CA ILE A 589 -12.78 -32.60 5.80
C ILE A 589 -11.28 -32.25 5.82
N LEU A 590 -10.59 -32.27 4.68
CA LEU A 590 -9.17 -31.94 4.58
C LEU A 590 -8.88 -30.47 4.94
N LEU A 591 -9.76 -29.54 4.56
CA LEU A 591 -9.65 -28.14 4.94
C LEU A 591 -9.91 -27.92 6.44
N ILE A 592 -10.81 -28.69 7.07
CA ILE A 592 -11.00 -28.67 8.52
C ILE A 592 -9.77 -29.27 9.24
N LEU A 593 -9.25 -30.40 8.76
CA LEU A 593 -8.03 -31.03 9.28
C LEU A 593 -6.80 -30.12 9.12
N SER A 594 -6.81 -29.23 8.13
CA SER A 594 -5.76 -28.23 7.94
C SER A 594 -5.59 -27.25 9.10
N HIS A 595 -6.57 -27.19 10.01
CA HIS A 595 -6.46 -26.49 11.28
C HIS A 595 -5.35 -27.07 12.17
N TRP A 596 -5.20 -28.40 12.18
CA TRP A 596 -4.19 -29.09 12.97
C TRP A 596 -2.91 -29.36 12.17
N ASP A 597 -3.02 -29.59 10.86
CA ASP A 597 -1.87 -29.84 9.99
C ASP A 597 -1.97 -29.12 8.63
N ARG A 598 -1.19 -28.04 8.47
CA ARG A 598 -1.19 -27.23 7.24
C ARG A 598 -0.57 -27.94 6.02
N THR A 599 0.14 -29.05 6.20
CA THR A 599 0.70 -29.83 5.08
C THR A 599 -0.40 -30.45 4.20
N VAL A 600 -1.63 -30.51 4.72
CA VAL A 600 -2.80 -31.09 4.04
C VAL A 600 -3.45 -30.14 3.02
N ILE A 601 -3.17 -28.82 3.09
CA ILE A 601 -3.80 -27.80 2.22
C ILE A 601 -3.61 -28.06 0.72
N PRO A 602 -2.40 -28.41 0.22
CA PRO A 602 -2.22 -28.72 -1.20
C PRO A 602 -3.06 -29.91 -1.65
N PHE A 603 -3.22 -30.93 -0.80
CA PHE A 603 -4.05 -32.09 -1.11
C PHE A 603 -5.53 -31.72 -1.19
N ALA A 604 -6.03 -30.90 -0.25
CA ALA A 604 -7.39 -30.40 -0.27
C ALA A 604 -7.71 -29.66 -1.59
N ARG A 605 -6.78 -28.82 -2.07
CA ARG A 605 -6.92 -28.08 -3.35
C ARG A 605 -6.99 -29.01 -4.57
N TRP A 606 -6.14 -30.04 -4.62
CA TRP A 606 -6.18 -30.99 -5.73
C TRP A 606 -7.45 -31.85 -5.75
N VAL A 607 -7.95 -32.21 -4.57
CA VAL A 607 -9.21 -32.97 -4.44
C VAL A 607 -10.41 -32.11 -4.85
N GLY A 608 -10.49 -30.84 -4.41
CA GLY A 608 -11.57 -29.94 -4.79
C GLY A 608 -11.53 -29.54 -6.28
N PHE A 609 -10.33 -29.33 -6.85
CA PHE A 609 -10.15 -29.13 -8.29
C PHE A 609 -10.64 -30.33 -9.12
N SER A 610 -10.39 -31.55 -8.64
CA SER A 610 -10.88 -32.77 -9.28
C SER A 610 -12.41 -32.86 -9.23
N ALA A 611 -13.03 -32.43 -8.12
CA ALA A 611 -14.48 -32.34 -7.99
C ALA A 611 -15.10 -31.31 -8.96
N MET A 612 -14.46 -30.15 -9.10
CA MET A 612 -14.86 -29.12 -10.07
C MET A 612 -14.86 -29.66 -11.50
N ILE A 613 -13.83 -30.40 -11.90
CA ILE A 613 -13.76 -31.04 -13.23
C ILE A 613 -14.93 -32.01 -13.43
N LEU A 614 -15.26 -32.82 -12.43
CA LEU A 614 -16.38 -33.77 -12.54
C LEU A 614 -17.73 -33.06 -12.69
N PHE A 615 -17.96 -31.96 -11.96
CA PHE A 615 -19.17 -31.16 -12.11
C PHE A 615 -19.24 -30.47 -13.48
N CYS A 616 -18.12 -29.96 -13.99
CA CYS A 616 -18.06 -29.42 -15.36
C CYS A 616 -18.40 -30.49 -16.42
N ASN A 617 -17.86 -31.71 -16.28
CA ASN A 617 -18.19 -32.81 -17.19
C ASN A 617 -19.68 -33.18 -17.12
N ALA A 618 -20.25 -33.28 -15.91
CA ALA A 618 -21.68 -33.57 -15.75
C ALA A 618 -22.58 -32.48 -16.38
N ALA A 619 -22.21 -31.20 -16.25
CA ALA A 619 -22.94 -30.08 -16.84
C ALA A 619 -22.93 -30.12 -18.38
N VAL A 620 -21.86 -30.64 -19.00
CA VAL A 620 -21.74 -30.80 -20.45
C VAL A 620 -22.43 -32.07 -20.95
N ILE A 621 -22.33 -33.17 -20.20
CA ILE A 621 -22.85 -34.49 -20.59
C ILE A 621 -24.38 -34.55 -20.44
N PHE A 622 -24.96 -33.94 -19.40
CA PHE A 622 -26.40 -34.00 -19.17
C PHE A 622 -27.23 -33.49 -20.37
N PRO A 623 -26.94 -32.31 -20.96
CA PRO A 623 -27.65 -31.83 -22.16
C PRO A 623 -27.39 -32.64 -23.43
N MET A 624 -26.29 -33.42 -23.52
CA MET A 624 -26.09 -34.32 -24.66
C MET A 624 -27.20 -35.37 -24.72
N GLY A 625 -27.73 -35.80 -23.57
CA GLY A 625 -28.82 -36.78 -23.46
C GLY A 625 -30.22 -36.28 -23.84
N PHE A 626 -30.39 -35.05 -24.34
CA PHE A 626 -31.73 -34.56 -24.73
C PHE A 626 -32.31 -35.23 -25.98
N HIS A 627 -31.50 -36.00 -26.71
CA HIS A 627 -31.93 -36.79 -27.87
C HIS A 627 -32.65 -38.10 -27.51
N ILE A 628 -32.71 -38.44 -26.23
CA ILE A 628 -33.39 -39.63 -25.70
C ILE A 628 -34.88 -39.62 -26.09
N ASN A 629 -35.44 -40.79 -26.38
CA ASN A 629 -36.79 -40.96 -26.95
C ASN A 629 -37.90 -40.33 -26.09
N GLU A 630 -37.72 -40.30 -24.77
CA GLU A 630 -38.62 -39.72 -23.77
C GLU A 630 -38.75 -38.20 -23.90
N ILE A 631 -37.71 -37.52 -24.40
CA ILE A 631 -37.69 -36.07 -24.64
C ILE A 631 -37.93 -35.78 -26.13
N GLY A 632 -37.30 -36.56 -27.01
CA GLY A 632 -37.38 -36.38 -28.48
C GLY A 632 -36.69 -35.11 -28.98
N GLY A 633 -35.72 -34.58 -28.24
CA GLY A 633 -34.95 -33.38 -28.60
C GLY A 633 -33.76 -33.65 -29.51
N GLN A 634 -32.87 -32.67 -29.63
CA GLN A 634 -31.53 -32.82 -30.19
C GLN A 634 -30.50 -32.65 -29.07
N PRO A 635 -29.26 -33.15 -29.20
CA PRO A 635 -28.22 -32.88 -28.21
C PRO A 635 -28.11 -31.37 -27.95
N TYR A 636 -28.09 -30.97 -26.68
CA TYR A 636 -28.07 -29.57 -26.20
C TYR A 636 -29.33 -28.74 -26.49
N GLN A 637 -30.36 -29.31 -27.11
CA GLN A 637 -31.57 -28.56 -27.47
C GLN A 637 -32.83 -29.30 -27.02
N LEU A 638 -33.48 -28.75 -25.99
CA LEU A 638 -34.79 -29.22 -25.53
C LEU A 638 -35.88 -28.83 -26.55
N PRO A 639 -36.87 -29.69 -26.80
CA PRO A 639 -38.08 -29.32 -27.51
C PRO A 639 -38.86 -28.24 -26.76
N ASN A 640 -39.64 -27.42 -27.46
CA ASN A 640 -40.46 -26.35 -26.86
C ASN A 640 -41.49 -26.83 -25.82
N SER A 641 -41.77 -28.13 -25.78
CA SER A 641 -42.67 -28.78 -24.81
C SER A 641 -42.01 -29.15 -23.48
N HIS A 642 -40.68 -29.04 -23.38
CA HIS A 642 -39.91 -29.41 -22.20
C HIS A 642 -39.14 -28.19 -21.68
N GLN A 643 -39.04 -28.08 -20.36
CA GLN A 643 -38.30 -27.02 -19.70
C GLN A 643 -37.29 -27.59 -18.73
N VAL A 644 -36.21 -26.84 -18.51
CA VAL A 644 -35.23 -27.13 -17.47
C VAL A 644 -35.86 -26.86 -16.11
N GLY A 645 -35.83 -27.84 -15.22
CA GLY A 645 -36.40 -27.72 -13.88
C GLY A 645 -35.41 -27.13 -12.85
N ILE A 646 -35.94 -26.83 -11.66
CA ILE A 646 -35.19 -26.15 -10.60
C ILE A 646 -34.02 -26.99 -10.06
N ALA A 647 -34.09 -28.32 -10.15
CA ALA A 647 -33.01 -29.19 -9.69
C ALA A 647 -31.75 -29.02 -10.54
N TYR A 648 -31.88 -28.90 -11.87
CA TYR A 648 -30.73 -28.63 -12.73
C TYR A 648 -30.14 -27.24 -12.47
N ILE A 649 -30.97 -26.23 -12.25
CA ILE A 649 -30.52 -24.87 -11.89
C ILE A 649 -29.72 -24.89 -10.58
N LEU A 650 -30.19 -25.64 -9.58
CA LEU A 650 -29.48 -25.81 -8.31
C LEU A 650 -28.13 -26.54 -8.47
N PHE A 651 -28.05 -27.50 -9.39
CA PHE A 651 -26.77 -28.14 -9.72
C PHE A 651 -25.79 -27.17 -10.41
N VAL A 652 -26.26 -26.36 -11.37
CA VAL A 652 -25.44 -25.33 -12.01
C VAL A 652 -24.96 -24.30 -10.98
N LEU A 653 -25.82 -23.91 -10.03
CA LEU A 653 -25.44 -23.05 -8.92
C LEU A 653 -24.37 -23.71 -8.04
N ALA A 654 -24.52 -25.01 -7.72
CA ALA A 654 -23.52 -25.76 -6.98
C ALA A 654 -22.16 -25.77 -7.70
N LEU A 655 -22.14 -25.96 -9.01
CA LEU A 655 -20.91 -25.86 -9.83
C LEU A 655 -20.26 -24.48 -9.72
N TRP A 656 -21.03 -23.40 -9.86
CA TRP A 656 -20.51 -22.03 -9.71
C TRP A 656 -19.93 -21.77 -8.32
N ILE A 657 -20.62 -22.22 -7.26
CA ILE A 657 -20.13 -22.10 -5.89
C ILE A 657 -18.83 -22.90 -5.71
N THR A 658 -18.72 -24.11 -6.28
CA THR A 658 -17.48 -24.91 -6.25
C THR A 658 -16.31 -24.17 -6.93
N VAL A 659 -16.52 -23.56 -8.10
CA VAL A 659 -15.49 -22.76 -8.80
C VAL A 659 -15.02 -21.59 -7.93
N ILE A 660 -15.95 -20.84 -7.34
CA ILE A 660 -15.63 -19.72 -6.45
C ILE A 660 -14.88 -20.20 -5.20
N SER A 661 -15.28 -21.34 -4.63
CA SER A 661 -14.65 -21.96 -3.46
C SER A 661 -13.19 -22.31 -3.74
N GLU A 662 -12.89 -22.83 -4.92
CA GLU A 662 -11.54 -23.13 -5.40
C GLU A 662 -10.69 -21.87 -5.60
N LEU A 663 -11.26 -20.78 -6.12
CA LEU A 663 -10.53 -19.51 -6.27
C LEU A 663 -10.09 -18.94 -4.91
N PHE A 664 -10.93 -19.08 -3.89
CA PHE A 664 -10.60 -18.70 -2.51
C PHE A 664 -9.60 -19.65 -1.85
N ALA A 665 -9.75 -20.97 -2.03
CA ALA A 665 -8.79 -21.97 -1.55
C ALA A 665 -7.42 -21.80 -2.21
N GLY A 666 -7.43 -21.43 -3.49
CA GLY A 666 -6.26 -21.25 -4.34
C GLY A 666 -5.55 -19.90 -4.16
N LYS A 667 -6.19 -18.93 -3.51
CA LYS A 667 -5.74 -17.54 -3.37
C LYS A 667 -5.48 -16.83 -4.71
N VAL A 668 -6.15 -17.27 -5.77
CA VAL A 668 -5.94 -16.80 -7.15
C VAL A 668 -6.61 -15.43 -7.39
N CYS A 669 -7.65 -15.10 -6.61
CA CYS A 669 -8.39 -13.83 -6.71
C CYS A 669 -7.99 -12.78 -5.66
N LEU A 670 -6.77 -12.84 -5.13
CA LEU A 670 -6.28 -11.73 -4.31
C LEU A 670 -5.75 -10.64 -5.23
N PRO A 671 -6.24 -9.38 -5.16
CA PRO A 671 -5.42 -8.27 -5.61
C PRO A 671 -4.12 -8.34 -4.81
N HIS A 672 -3.02 -8.53 -5.53
CA HIS A 672 -1.68 -8.38 -4.97
C HIS A 672 -1.59 -6.94 -4.43
N PHE A 673 -1.68 -6.81 -3.11
CA PHE A 673 -1.50 -5.57 -2.36
C PHE A 673 -0.27 -5.69 -1.48
#